data_AF-A0A0B1TYR9-F1
#
_entry.id   AF-A0A0B1TYR9-F1
#
_cell.length_a   1.000
_cell.length_b   1.000
_cell.length_c   1.000
_cell.angle_alpha   90.00
_cell.angle_beta   90.00
_cell.angle_gamma   90.00
#
_symmetry.space_group_name_H-M   'P 1'
#
loop_
_entity.id
_entity.type
_entity.pdbx_description
1 polymer ?
#
loop_
_entity_poly.entity_id
_entity_poly.type
_entity_poly.pdbx_seq_one_letter_code
_entity_poly.pdbx_strand_id
1 'polypeptide(L)'
;MALAWSSPGASSSLDGCMTRDRIEQWFWRAAWILVLATALGLRLYGLDGPAPWEDDYLNLDRAMLPLRDLLAIQQWQGPADTIFDFQPPLSYALVHLALWFDSSTLAARLPSLVAGVLTVAGLGLLGTRLLGRGAGLCAAALAAGLVFPIAFAQAIKAYSLLLCLSVFAMWLLVRALDRNSWPAWAGYALCAAAMVYAGYQGLVVFVVQAVWAGLAGWAMERRQPGTGRARLWPGLAAFGGVVLAIWPLLPAVVFLRDFLHAPGVDPWQGVDMAFAVRVLSGFIGYDDGPLPWFAAVWAGAAALGLTVAVRRGRLGAALLLLGWAGGSTLALIASKSALRPILDSRHLIMAFPALVLLAGLGLVWLATAAGQRLPAGRVRRAAPAVLAGLAGLGLLWPSLSRYDAYYGRVLSFDRDFYQWLDQGPGDVAAVEFHGYKRNTRRMALRWMLPGRFGEAGTFAAPGYRIRDDVDTFYTTQAASRPALPGWPVAVFTNMFATTRVSRVAQASRAPVVMDPGEDGTWRYDDDFATQRFYADAFAADNMTLDGDLGQLRPSRYSRPASVAWVFETPQGMALAGGRLTVTAALFKKSRLRPADSRLTVEAAGDDGRFIPLGVISHDAFFEPGTGAKEIRPGFFEEMDFYDGRCRVVPVTYELPAALAGAGRLTVRLNYLPGQAEGFLGLDALALEARLVPGDKAGEPLVPVLARQAEHWLANVGAVPWPQDGARDSGRYAFVAPDAPAGDVLAGLAGVSPAEALPGFLAAHPGLAPAAALADASGRAALLLYDPSLANPGLALSAAAPAGQARLAGPPPGQEAEPVSLRLDGRIAMPTLAIDGQQLAVPVLAPAGSRLTLTPGGAGRLFFAPDWTGADLGRGAMSYANDIAPSPRRRGGLVCVADAGCALAYTFASALPMTELRLRVYPTVYANPCRKCEPNAARVRLSTDGGATYRTILADGGGEACTWSPDGHALIRRVTFDRPVTSALLILEMGQGDQAGFLAPSWNVDAMFVEIDLDARQLPPVSLSGPQAAVSLIDGGENDLAVFVRSGPWPISHRTDPALSIFTPRSLIR
;
A
#
# COMPACT_ATOMS: atom_id res chain seq x y z
N MET A 1 8.43 37.48 86.19
CA MET A 1 7.33 37.07 85.29
C MET A 1 7.92 36.12 84.25
N ALA A 2 8.34 34.91 84.64
CA ALA A 2 7.56 33.67 84.88
C ALA A 2 7.19 32.96 83.56
N LEU A 3 7.62 31.74 83.23
CA LEU A 3 8.53 30.72 83.79
C LEU A 3 8.78 29.71 82.63
N ALA A 4 10.04 29.38 82.32
CA ALA A 4 10.69 28.08 82.53
C ALA A 4 10.66 27.08 81.35
N TRP A 5 11.89 26.72 80.93
CA TRP A 5 12.26 25.52 80.20
C TRP A 5 11.98 24.23 81.00
N SER A 6 11.64 23.15 80.29
CA SER A 6 12.09 21.79 80.64
C SER A 6 12.01 20.85 79.41
N SER A 7 13.17 20.43 78.90
CA SER A 7 13.31 19.16 78.16
C SER A 7 13.44 18.02 79.18
N PRO A 8 12.97 16.79 78.89
CA PRO A 8 13.92 15.80 78.36
C PRO A 8 13.31 14.66 77.51
N GLY A 9 14.14 14.11 76.61
CA GLY A 9 14.42 12.67 76.62
C GLY A 9 13.68 11.72 75.66
N ALA A 10 14.50 11.06 74.83
CA ALA A 10 14.47 9.64 74.50
C ALA A 10 13.52 9.09 73.40
N SER A 11 14.18 8.55 72.37
CA SER A 11 13.78 7.47 71.46
C SER A 11 12.49 7.62 70.66
N SER A 12 12.56 8.31 69.51
CA SER A 12 11.69 7.99 68.37
C SER A 12 12.32 6.86 67.57
N SER A 13 11.86 5.63 67.78
CA SER A 13 12.11 4.51 66.87
C SER A 13 11.55 4.84 65.50
N LEU A 14 12.39 4.67 64.47
CA LEU A 14 12.02 4.59 63.07
C LEU A 14 11.19 3.31 62.85
N ASP A 15 9.88 3.34 63.12
CA ASP A 15 8.96 2.27 62.70
C ASP A 15 7.75 2.87 61.97
N GLY A 16 7.99 3.29 60.73
CA GLY A 16 6.95 3.63 59.77
C GLY A 16 6.20 2.39 59.27
N CYS A 17 5.42 1.75 60.14
CA CYS A 17 4.61 0.60 59.77
C CYS A 17 3.45 1.05 58.85
N MET A 18 3.59 0.83 57.54
CA MET A 18 2.52 1.09 56.57
C MET A 18 1.23 0.35 56.99
N THR A 19 0.12 1.09 57.08
CA THR A 19 -1.19 0.49 57.38
C THR A 19 -1.61 -0.52 56.29
N ARG A 20 -2.29 -1.60 56.70
CA ARG A 20 -2.71 -2.71 55.83
C ARG A 20 -3.47 -2.26 54.58
N ASP A 21 -4.32 -1.25 54.71
CA ASP A 21 -5.10 -0.69 53.60
C ASP A 21 -4.23 0.06 52.58
N ARG A 22 -3.15 0.70 53.05
CA ARG A 22 -2.18 1.34 52.16
C ARG A 22 -1.44 0.30 51.34
N ILE A 23 -1.00 -0.81 51.94
CA ILE A 23 -0.29 -1.88 51.22
C ILE A 23 -1.18 -2.48 50.11
N GLU A 24 -2.45 -2.75 50.41
CA GLU A 24 -3.39 -3.26 49.41
C GLU A 24 -3.64 -2.24 48.27
N GLN A 25 -3.80 -0.96 48.59
CA GLN A 25 -3.94 0.09 47.59
C GLN A 25 -2.71 0.22 46.68
N TRP A 26 -1.51 0.15 47.26
CA TRP A 26 -0.26 0.17 46.51
C TRP A 26 -0.13 -1.05 45.59
N PHE A 27 -0.48 -2.25 46.06
CA PHE A 27 -0.50 -3.46 45.24
C PHE A 27 -1.40 -3.30 44.02
N TRP A 28 -2.65 -2.86 44.21
CA TRP A 28 -3.58 -2.67 43.08
C TRP A 28 -3.08 -1.61 42.11
N ARG A 29 -2.54 -0.48 42.60
CA ARG A 29 -1.96 0.57 41.75
C ARG A 29 -0.78 0.06 40.94
N ALA A 30 0.16 -0.65 41.58
CA ALA A 30 1.32 -1.21 40.91
C ALA A 30 0.91 -2.25 39.85
N ALA A 31 -0.04 -3.13 40.15
CA ALA A 31 -0.54 -4.10 39.19
C ALA A 31 -1.22 -3.44 37.98
N TRP A 32 -1.99 -2.37 38.20
CA TRP A 32 -2.57 -1.59 37.11
C TRP A 32 -1.53 -0.90 36.25
N ILE A 33 -0.53 -0.26 36.86
CA ILE A 33 0.58 0.38 36.14
C ILE A 33 1.32 -0.67 35.30
N LEU A 34 1.62 -1.84 35.87
CA LEU A 34 2.28 -2.92 35.15
C LEU A 34 1.46 -3.38 33.94
N VAL A 35 0.17 -3.67 34.11
CA VAL A 35 -0.70 -4.12 33.00
C VAL A 35 -0.78 -3.07 31.88
N LEU A 36 -0.90 -1.79 32.22
CA LEU A 36 -0.95 -0.71 31.23
C LEU A 36 0.40 -0.48 30.55
N ALA A 37 1.52 -0.57 31.28
CA ALA A 37 2.86 -0.50 30.72
C ALA A 37 3.13 -1.67 29.76
N THR A 38 2.71 -2.89 30.14
CA THR A 38 2.77 -4.06 29.25
C THR A 38 1.89 -3.86 28.02
N ALA A 39 0.65 -3.38 28.19
CA ALA A 39 -0.26 -3.14 27.07
C ALA A 39 0.29 -2.11 26.07
N LEU A 40 0.92 -1.04 26.57
CA LEU A 40 1.57 -0.01 25.75
C LEU A 40 2.83 -0.58 25.07
N GLY A 41 3.71 -1.23 25.83
CA GLY A 41 4.96 -1.79 25.32
C GLY A 41 4.73 -2.80 24.19
N LEU A 42 3.78 -3.72 24.38
CA LEU A 42 3.44 -4.72 23.37
C LEU A 42 2.80 -4.11 22.11
N ARG A 43 2.05 -3.01 22.22
CA ARG A 43 1.43 -2.37 21.04
C ARG A 43 2.38 -1.43 20.32
N LEU A 44 3.38 -0.86 21.00
CA LEU A 44 4.46 -0.09 20.38
C LEU A 44 5.52 -0.98 19.72
N TYR A 45 5.71 -2.19 20.24
CA TYR A 45 6.69 -3.14 19.71
C TYR A 45 6.41 -3.45 18.23
N GLY A 46 7.37 -3.20 17.36
CA GLY A 46 7.26 -3.48 15.92
C GLY A 46 6.18 -2.65 15.18
N LEU A 47 5.67 -1.56 15.78
CA LEU A 47 4.52 -0.82 15.25
C LEU A 47 4.71 -0.30 13.81
N ASP A 48 5.92 0.07 13.42
CA ASP A 48 6.22 0.57 12.06
C ASP A 48 6.85 -0.52 11.15
N GLY A 49 7.16 -1.69 11.74
CA GLY A 49 7.83 -2.80 11.06
C GLY A 49 7.08 -3.29 9.82
N PRO A 50 5.84 -3.81 9.97
CA PRO A 50 5.06 -4.30 8.84
C PRO A 50 4.69 -3.19 7.86
N ALA A 51 4.88 -3.45 6.56
CA ALA A 51 4.35 -2.62 5.50
C ALA A 51 2.83 -2.50 5.61
N PRO A 52 2.24 -1.32 5.32
CA PRO A 52 0.83 -1.23 5.01
C PRO A 52 0.45 -2.24 3.93
N TRP A 53 -0.68 -2.88 4.12
CA TRP A 53 -1.28 -3.85 3.22
C TRP A 53 -2.67 -3.34 2.82
N GLU A 54 -3.36 -4.05 1.93
CA GLU A 54 -4.64 -3.65 1.34
C GLU A 54 -5.57 -2.87 2.29
N ASP A 55 -6.03 -3.49 3.39
CA ASP A 55 -7.00 -2.87 4.29
C ASP A 55 -6.49 -1.53 4.89
N ASP A 56 -5.18 -1.40 5.09
CA ASP A 56 -4.57 -0.13 5.54
C ASP A 56 -4.66 0.94 4.45
N TYR A 57 -4.42 0.58 3.17
CA TYR A 57 -4.54 1.51 2.04
C TYR A 57 -5.97 1.97 1.79
N LEU A 58 -6.97 1.10 1.97
CA LEU A 58 -8.39 1.48 1.90
C LEU A 58 -8.73 2.55 2.94
N ASN A 59 -8.25 2.36 4.18
CA ASN A 59 -8.51 3.29 5.27
C ASN A 59 -7.76 4.62 5.06
N LEU A 60 -6.52 4.54 4.54
CA LEU A 60 -5.71 5.71 4.17
C LEU A 60 -6.34 6.50 3.02
N ASP A 61 -6.83 5.85 1.97
CA ASP A 61 -7.49 6.48 0.83
C ASP A 61 -8.67 7.35 1.29
N ARG A 62 -9.57 6.79 2.10
CA ARG A 62 -10.69 7.54 2.67
C ARG A 62 -10.24 8.66 3.60
N ALA A 63 -9.22 8.41 4.43
CA ALA A 63 -8.70 9.40 5.38
C ALA A 63 -7.95 10.57 4.70
N MET A 64 -7.43 10.40 3.49
CA MET A 64 -6.74 11.46 2.74
C MET A 64 -7.69 12.38 1.97
N LEU A 65 -8.98 12.03 1.87
CA LEU A 65 -9.98 12.91 1.27
C LEU A 65 -10.19 14.18 2.12
N PRO A 66 -10.56 15.31 1.51
CA PRO A 66 -11.09 16.45 2.25
C PRO A 66 -12.27 16.00 3.13
N LEU A 67 -12.31 16.46 4.39
CA LEU A 67 -13.32 16.06 5.38
C LEU A 67 -14.77 16.15 4.88
N ARG A 68 -15.09 17.19 4.09
CA ARG A 68 -16.42 17.34 3.47
C ARG A 68 -16.74 16.20 2.52
N ASP A 69 -15.79 15.85 1.65
CA ASP A 69 -15.97 14.82 0.63
C ASP A 69 -16.00 13.44 1.28
N LEU A 70 -15.15 13.19 2.28
CA LEU A 70 -15.18 11.99 3.12
C LEU A 70 -16.57 11.76 3.71
N LEU A 71 -17.18 12.77 4.33
CA LEU A 71 -18.51 12.65 4.92
C LEU A 71 -19.60 12.35 3.88
N ALA A 72 -19.57 13.07 2.76
CA ALA A 72 -20.55 12.89 1.69
C ALA A 72 -20.44 11.51 1.03
N ILE A 73 -19.21 11.11 0.72
CA ILE A 73 -18.89 9.81 0.12
C ILE A 73 -19.27 8.67 1.07
N GLN A 74 -18.96 8.76 2.36
CA GLN A 74 -19.31 7.69 3.30
C GLN A 74 -20.80 7.57 3.58
N GLN A 75 -21.56 8.66 3.44
CA GLN A 75 -23.01 8.62 3.56
C GLN A 75 -23.65 7.79 2.45
N TRP A 76 -23.10 7.81 1.24
CA TRP A 76 -23.71 7.21 0.04
C TRP A 76 -22.82 6.21 -0.67
N GLN A 77 -21.73 5.78 -0.03
CA GLN A 77 -20.72 4.86 -0.59
C GLN A 77 -20.26 5.30 -1.98
N GLY A 78 -19.91 6.59 -2.11
CA GLY A 78 -19.39 7.14 -3.36
C GLY A 78 -18.07 6.50 -3.80
N PRO A 79 -17.69 6.70 -5.08
CA PRO A 79 -16.44 6.21 -5.63
C PRO A 79 -15.22 6.65 -4.81
N ALA A 80 -14.19 5.81 -4.77
CA ALA A 80 -12.89 6.15 -4.20
C ALA A 80 -11.77 5.61 -5.08
N ASP A 81 -10.53 6.02 -4.78
CA ASP A 81 -9.39 5.69 -5.63
C ASP A 81 -8.92 4.24 -5.45
N THR A 82 -9.37 3.58 -4.36
CA THR A 82 -9.16 2.15 -4.08
C THR A 82 -10.41 1.33 -4.45
N ILE A 83 -11.05 0.71 -3.45
CA ILE A 83 -12.33 -0.01 -3.55
C ILE A 83 -13.30 0.52 -2.47
N PHE A 84 -14.41 -0.18 -2.25
CA PHE A 84 -15.35 0.17 -1.18
C PHE A 84 -14.78 -0.12 0.21
N ASP A 85 -14.96 0.82 1.13
CA ASP A 85 -14.80 0.58 2.57
C ASP A 85 -16.04 1.14 3.30
N PHE A 86 -16.74 0.24 3.99
CA PHE A 86 -18.11 0.46 4.47
C PHE A 86 -18.18 1.00 5.90
N GLN A 87 -17.12 1.63 6.40
CA GLN A 87 -17.11 2.12 7.77
C GLN A 87 -17.71 3.52 7.85
N PRO A 88 -18.39 3.87 8.96
CA PRO A 88 -18.82 5.25 9.18
C PRO A 88 -17.60 6.17 9.46
N PRO A 89 -17.78 7.50 9.41
CA PRO A 89 -16.68 8.42 9.11
C PRO A 89 -15.69 8.70 10.25
N LEU A 90 -15.96 8.29 11.51
CA LEU A 90 -15.15 8.75 12.65
C LEU A 90 -13.72 8.22 12.62
N SER A 91 -13.52 6.96 12.23
CA SER A 91 -12.18 6.37 12.14
C SER A 91 -11.32 7.14 11.13
N TYR A 92 -11.85 7.36 9.93
CA TYR A 92 -11.17 8.11 8.88
C TYR A 92 -10.90 9.56 9.30
N ALA A 93 -11.84 10.23 9.95
CA ALA A 93 -11.64 11.61 10.42
C ALA A 93 -10.51 11.73 11.46
N LEU A 94 -10.35 10.74 12.34
CA LEU A 94 -9.24 10.72 13.29
C LEU A 94 -7.89 10.42 12.62
N VAL A 95 -7.88 9.54 11.61
CA VAL A 95 -6.69 9.29 10.79
C VAL A 95 -6.33 10.53 9.97
N HIS A 96 -7.31 11.21 9.38
CA HIS A 96 -7.14 12.49 8.65
C HIS A 96 -6.47 13.54 9.55
N LEU A 97 -6.97 13.68 10.79
CA LEU A 97 -6.37 14.58 11.78
C LEU A 97 -4.94 14.17 12.14
N ALA A 98 -4.64 12.88 12.26
CA ALA A 98 -3.29 12.42 12.54
C ALA A 98 -2.32 12.71 11.36
N LEU A 99 -2.78 12.48 10.12
CA LEU A 99 -2.03 12.76 8.90
C LEU A 99 -1.75 14.26 8.69
N TRP A 100 -2.60 15.13 9.23
CA TRP A 100 -2.39 16.57 9.23
C TRP A 100 -1.16 16.99 10.07
N PHE A 101 -0.81 16.23 11.11
CA PHE A 101 0.40 16.48 11.92
C PHE A 101 1.65 15.87 11.29
N ASP A 102 1.54 14.64 10.77
CA ASP A 102 2.63 13.95 10.11
C ASP A 102 2.10 12.96 9.06
N SER A 103 2.62 13.04 7.84
CA SER A 103 2.20 12.19 6.74
C SER A 103 3.03 10.89 6.72
N SER A 104 2.86 10.08 7.76
CA SER A 104 3.55 8.79 7.93
C SER A 104 2.58 7.65 8.26
N THR A 105 3.01 6.41 8.01
CA THR A 105 2.26 5.22 8.41
C THR A 105 2.11 5.15 9.94
N LEU A 106 3.13 5.59 10.68
CA LEU A 106 3.08 5.66 12.14
C LEU A 106 1.97 6.60 12.63
N ALA A 107 1.88 7.80 12.05
CA ALA A 107 0.83 8.75 12.39
C ALA A 107 -0.57 8.17 12.08
N ALA A 108 -0.73 7.53 10.93
CA ALA A 108 -1.99 6.91 10.56
C ALA A 108 -2.41 5.74 11.48
N ARG A 109 -1.46 5.04 12.11
CA ARG A 109 -1.72 3.97 13.11
C ARG A 109 -2.05 4.51 14.51
N LEU A 110 -1.72 5.78 14.80
CA LEU A 110 -1.86 6.38 16.14
C LEU A 110 -3.28 6.30 16.72
N PRO A 111 -4.37 6.60 15.97
CA PRO A 111 -5.72 6.48 16.52
C PRO A 111 -6.05 5.06 17.01
N SER A 112 -5.66 4.05 16.24
CA SER A 112 -5.88 2.63 16.58
C SER A 112 -4.99 2.18 17.74
N LEU A 113 -3.75 2.66 17.81
CA LEU A 113 -2.83 2.42 18.93
C LEU A 113 -3.42 2.92 20.25
N VAL A 114 -3.83 4.20 20.28
CA VAL A 114 -4.40 4.83 21.48
C VAL A 114 -5.68 4.12 21.90
N ALA A 115 -6.58 3.84 20.95
CA ALA A 115 -7.79 3.09 21.24
C ALA A 115 -7.52 1.67 21.76
N GLY A 116 -6.50 1.00 21.24
CA GLY A 116 -6.08 -0.33 21.68
C GLY A 116 -5.59 -0.36 23.13
N VAL A 117 -4.79 0.64 23.54
CA VAL A 117 -4.33 0.77 24.94
C VAL A 117 -5.48 1.15 25.86
N LEU A 118 -6.31 2.11 25.45
CA LEU A 118 -7.48 2.53 26.23
C LEU A 118 -8.49 1.39 26.41
N THR A 119 -8.66 0.52 25.42
CA THR A 119 -9.52 -0.67 25.52
C THR A 119 -9.13 -1.56 26.70
N VAL A 120 -7.83 -1.79 26.92
CA VAL A 120 -7.32 -2.59 28.07
C VAL A 120 -7.72 -1.94 29.39
N ALA A 121 -7.54 -0.61 29.51
CA ALA A 121 -7.95 0.14 30.68
C ALA A 121 -9.47 0.04 30.90
N GLY A 122 -10.25 0.28 29.85
CA GLY A 122 -11.71 0.21 29.87
C GLY A 122 -12.23 -1.16 30.31
N LEU A 123 -11.65 -2.25 29.80
CA LEU A 123 -12.05 -3.62 30.14
C LEU A 123 -11.84 -3.90 31.62
N GLY A 124 -10.68 -3.53 32.19
CA GLY A 124 -10.46 -3.77 33.61
C GLY A 124 -11.29 -2.86 34.52
N LEU A 125 -11.60 -1.63 34.09
CA LEU A 125 -12.51 -0.73 34.80
C LEU A 125 -13.95 -1.29 34.80
N LEU A 126 -14.43 -1.76 33.65
CA LEU A 126 -15.73 -2.40 33.48
C LEU A 126 -15.82 -3.69 34.29
N GLY A 127 -14.83 -4.57 34.19
CA GLY A 127 -14.77 -5.82 34.94
C GLY A 127 -14.66 -5.60 36.44
N THR A 128 -13.93 -4.57 36.89
CA THR A 128 -13.88 -4.21 38.31
C THR A 128 -15.26 -3.84 38.84
N ARG A 129 -16.05 -3.12 38.03
CA ARG A 129 -17.38 -2.65 38.39
C ARG A 129 -18.43 -3.77 38.36
N LEU A 130 -18.43 -4.59 37.31
CA LEU A 130 -19.42 -5.66 37.13
C LEU A 130 -19.06 -6.93 37.92
N LEU A 131 -17.79 -7.32 37.88
CA LEU A 131 -17.33 -8.65 38.30
C LEU A 131 -16.31 -8.60 39.47
N GLY A 132 -15.90 -7.42 39.92
CA GLY A 132 -15.00 -7.19 41.06
C GLY A 132 -13.54 -7.00 40.64
N ARG A 133 -12.73 -6.39 41.54
CA ARG A 133 -11.35 -5.93 41.28
C ARG A 133 -10.44 -7.00 40.64
N GLY A 134 -10.45 -8.22 41.18
CA GLY A 134 -9.63 -9.32 40.65
C GLY A 134 -10.03 -9.71 39.23
N ALA A 135 -11.33 -9.83 38.95
CA ALA A 135 -11.82 -10.18 37.61
C ALA A 135 -11.50 -9.08 36.59
N GLY A 136 -11.64 -7.80 36.98
CA GLY A 136 -11.27 -6.66 36.14
C GLY A 136 -9.77 -6.63 35.80
N LEU A 137 -8.90 -6.75 36.81
CA LEU A 137 -7.46 -6.78 36.58
C LEU A 137 -7.04 -7.98 35.71
N CYS A 138 -7.62 -9.16 35.96
CA CYS A 138 -7.35 -10.36 35.17
C CYS A 138 -7.80 -10.18 33.71
N ALA A 139 -9.01 -9.64 33.46
CA ALA A 139 -9.48 -9.37 32.11
C ALA A 139 -8.60 -8.35 31.36
N ALA A 140 -8.12 -7.30 32.05
CA ALA A 140 -7.18 -6.34 31.49
C ALA A 140 -5.83 -7.00 31.15
N ALA A 141 -5.29 -7.84 32.03
CA ALA A 141 -4.06 -8.58 31.77
C ALA A 141 -4.19 -9.54 30.57
N LEU A 142 -5.33 -10.24 30.45
CA LEU A 142 -5.63 -11.08 29.29
C LEU A 142 -5.67 -10.23 28.00
N ALA A 143 -6.43 -9.13 27.98
CA ALA A 143 -6.53 -8.27 26.80
C ALA A 143 -5.22 -7.53 26.46
N ALA A 144 -4.34 -7.31 27.45
CA ALA A 144 -3.02 -6.75 27.24
C ALA A 144 -2.12 -7.70 26.43
N GLY A 145 -2.18 -9.01 26.72
CA GLY A 145 -1.30 -10.05 26.14
C GLY A 145 -1.90 -10.88 24.98
N LEU A 146 -3.18 -10.75 24.66
CA LEU A 146 -3.76 -11.42 23.48
C LEU A 146 -3.28 -10.74 22.18
N VAL A 147 -2.89 -11.55 21.18
CA VAL A 147 -2.45 -11.04 19.87
C VAL A 147 -3.60 -10.32 19.13
N PHE A 148 -4.82 -10.82 19.24
CA PHE A 148 -5.99 -10.26 18.55
C PHE A 148 -6.19 -8.75 18.76
N PRO A 149 -6.30 -8.21 19.99
CA PRO A 149 -6.40 -6.77 20.22
C PRO A 149 -5.08 -6.00 20.03
N ILE A 150 -3.94 -6.68 19.91
CA ILE A 150 -2.66 -6.05 19.52
C ILE A 150 -2.65 -5.80 18.01
N ALA A 151 -3.08 -6.77 17.21
CA ALA A 151 -3.11 -6.70 15.75
C ALA A 151 -3.89 -5.49 15.23
N PHE A 152 -5.08 -5.22 15.77
CA PHE A 152 -5.84 -4.04 15.36
C PHE A 152 -5.28 -2.74 15.94
N ALA A 153 -4.57 -2.78 17.07
CA ALA A 153 -3.95 -1.59 17.64
C ALA A 153 -2.73 -1.15 16.82
N GLN A 154 -2.15 -2.06 16.04
CA GLN A 154 -0.98 -1.82 15.18
C GLN A 154 -1.33 -1.61 13.70
N ALA A 155 -2.61 -1.66 13.34
CA ALA A 155 -3.10 -1.48 11.97
C ALA A 155 -3.89 -0.18 11.82
N ILE A 156 -4.04 0.31 10.59
CA ILE A 156 -4.85 1.49 10.28
C ILE A 156 -6.31 1.02 10.13
N LYS A 157 -6.97 0.73 11.26
CA LYS A 157 -8.31 0.11 11.27
C LYS A 157 -9.25 0.67 12.33
N ALA A 158 -10.53 0.79 11.99
CA ALA A 158 -11.57 1.24 12.92
C ALA A 158 -11.89 0.26 14.06
N TYR A 159 -11.57 -1.03 13.92
CA TYR A 159 -11.95 -2.05 14.91
C TYR A 159 -11.48 -1.71 16.33
N SER A 160 -10.25 -1.18 16.48
CA SER A 160 -9.71 -0.75 17.78
C SER A 160 -10.53 0.39 18.40
N LEU A 161 -10.90 1.38 17.59
CA LEU A 161 -11.69 2.53 18.02
C LEU A 161 -13.11 2.11 18.43
N LEU A 162 -13.76 1.31 17.58
CA LEU A 162 -15.09 0.75 17.81
C LEU A 162 -15.14 -0.05 19.13
N LEU A 163 -14.17 -0.95 19.34
CA LEU A 163 -14.06 -1.73 20.56
C LEU A 163 -13.83 -0.84 21.79
N CYS A 164 -12.93 0.14 21.71
CA CYS A 164 -12.68 1.09 22.79
C CYS A 164 -13.94 1.85 23.20
N LEU A 165 -14.63 2.46 22.23
CA LEU A 165 -15.83 3.26 22.47
C LEU A 165 -16.97 2.41 23.04
N SER A 166 -17.15 1.17 22.57
CA SER A 166 -18.15 0.25 23.12
C SER A 166 -17.89 -0.11 24.58
N VAL A 167 -16.63 -0.39 24.95
CA VAL A 167 -16.22 -0.72 26.33
C VAL A 167 -16.44 0.47 27.26
N PHE A 168 -16.03 1.68 26.85
CA PHE A 168 -16.21 2.89 27.66
C PHE A 168 -17.67 3.33 27.74
N ALA A 169 -18.45 3.20 26.67
CA ALA A 169 -19.89 3.40 26.72
C ALA A 169 -20.52 2.45 27.75
N MET A 170 -20.17 1.16 27.71
CA MET A 170 -20.67 0.20 28.69
C MET A 170 -20.27 0.55 30.13
N TRP A 171 -19.01 0.91 30.37
CA TRP A 171 -18.54 1.31 31.70
C TRP A 171 -19.23 2.59 32.21
N LEU A 172 -19.40 3.60 31.35
CA LEU A 172 -20.08 4.85 31.69
C LEU A 172 -21.56 4.65 31.97
N LEU A 173 -22.25 3.78 31.22
CA LEU A 173 -23.64 3.43 31.46
C LEU A 173 -23.83 2.83 32.85
N VAL A 174 -23.02 1.82 33.20
CA VAL A 174 -23.07 1.19 34.52
C VAL A 174 -22.74 2.21 35.62
N ARG A 175 -21.76 3.09 35.39
CA ARG A 175 -21.43 4.17 36.33
C ARG A 175 -22.56 5.18 36.49
N ALA A 176 -23.26 5.52 35.42
CA ALA A 176 -24.38 6.45 35.42
C ALA A 176 -25.57 5.89 36.18
N LEU A 177 -25.90 4.60 35.97
CA LEU A 177 -26.95 3.92 36.72
C LEU A 177 -26.62 3.80 38.21
N ASP A 178 -25.37 3.59 38.58
CA ASP A 178 -25.02 3.49 40.00
C ASP A 178 -25.03 4.87 40.71
N ARG A 179 -24.35 5.87 40.13
CA ARG A 179 -24.13 7.18 40.78
C ARG A 179 -25.18 8.24 40.45
N ASN A 180 -26.02 8.00 39.44
CA ASN A 180 -26.99 8.96 38.89
C ASN A 180 -26.41 10.36 38.65
N SER A 181 -25.23 10.44 38.04
CA SER A 181 -24.52 11.71 37.82
C SER A 181 -24.58 12.14 36.35
N TRP A 182 -24.93 13.40 36.09
CA TRP A 182 -24.96 13.96 34.73
C TRP A 182 -23.67 13.74 33.93
N PRO A 183 -22.45 13.93 34.47
CA PRO A 183 -21.22 13.67 33.69
C PRO A 183 -21.09 12.23 33.19
N ALA A 184 -21.61 11.26 33.93
CA ALA A 184 -21.58 9.85 33.49
C ALA A 184 -22.61 9.58 32.38
N TRP A 185 -23.79 10.20 32.46
CA TRP A 185 -24.80 10.13 31.39
C TRP A 185 -24.34 10.85 30.12
N ALA A 186 -23.76 12.03 30.24
CA ALA A 186 -23.21 12.79 29.11
C ALA A 186 -22.02 12.06 28.46
N GLY A 187 -21.08 11.55 29.27
CA GLY A 187 -19.98 10.73 28.77
C GLY A 187 -20.47 9.44 28.08
N TYR A 188 -21.50 8.78 28.66
CA TYR A 188 -22.14 7.63 28.02
C TYR A 188 -22.70 8.01 26.64
N ALA A 189 -23.49 9.08 26.57
CA ALA A 189 -24.09 9.53 25.31
C ALA A 189 -23.03 9.84 24.25
N LEU A 190 -21.94 10.52 24.63
CA LEU A 190 -20.83 10.82 23.74
C LEU A 190 -20.15 9.54 23.22
N CYS A 191 -19.78 8.60 24.11
CA CYS A 191 -19.14 7.35 23.70
C CYS A 191 -20.08 6.47 22.87
N ALA A 192 -21.37 6.41 23.21
CA ALA A 192 -22.36 5.63 22.48
C ALA A 192 -22.60 6.19 21.07
N ALA A 193 -22.73 7.52 20.93
CA ALA A 193 -22.82 8.15 19.62
C ALA A 193 -21.54 7.92 18.79
N ALA A 194 -20.37 8.19 19.38
CA ALA A 194 -19.08 7.98 18.71
C ALA A 194 -18.88 6.51 18.30
N MET A 195 -19.34 5.55 19.10
CA MET A 195 -19.28 4.11 18.78
C MET A 195 -20.04 3.80 17.48
N VAL A 196 -21.23 4.39 17.28
CA VAL A 196 -22.01 4.18 16.04
C VAL A 196 -21.34 4.87 14.85
N TYR A 197 -20.72 6.03 15.06
CA TYR A 197 -19.91 6.71 14.04
C TYR A 197 -18.56 6.04 13.74
N ALA A 198 -18.10 5.11 14.59
CA ALA A 198 -16.92 4.28 14.33
C ALA A 198 -17.26 2.95 13.64
N GLY A 199 -18.48 2.44 13.81
CA GLY A 199 -18.92 1.20 13.17
C GLY A 199 -20.41 0.92 13.36
N TYR A 200 -21.08 0.50 12.29
CA TYR A 200 -22.52 0.25 12.28
C TYR A 200 -22.99 -0.81 13.29
N GLN A 201 -22.10 -1.72 13.72
CA GLN A 201 -22.36 -2.67 14.80
C GLN A 201 -22.70 -1.98 16.13
N GLY A 202 -22.21 -0.76 16.33
CA GLY A 202 -22.51 0.07 17.48
C GLY A 202 -24.01 0.32 17.67
N LEU A 203 -24.81 0.35 16.60
CA LEU A 203 -26.26 0.54 16.69
C LEU A 203 -26.93 -0.59 17.48
N VAL A 204 -26.53 -1.84 17.21
CA VAL A 204 -27.07 -3.01 17.93
C VAL A 204 -26.61 -3.00 19.38
N VAL A 205 -25.35 -2.65 19.64
CA VAL A 205 -24.81 -2.51 21.00
C VAL A 205 -25.56 -1.43 21.79
N PHE A 206 -25.86 -0.30 21.16
CA PHE A 206 -26.66 0.77 21.75
C PHE A 206 -28.08 0.30 22.12
N VAL A 207 -28.75 -0.44 21.23
CA VAL A 207 -30.08 -1.00 21.53
C VAL A 207 -30.03 -1.98 22.71
N VAL A 208 -29.03 -2.87 22.74
CA VAL A 208 -28.83 -3.80 23.87
C VAL A 208 -28.62 -3.03 25.18
N GLN A 209 -27.80 -1.98 25.16
CA GLN A 209 -27.55 -1.12 26.32
C GLN A 209 -28.82 -0.41 26.81
N ALA A 210 -29.63 0.13 25.88
CA ALA A 210 -30.88 0.81 26.21
C ALA A 210 -31.91 -0.15 26.82
N VAL A 211 -32.10 -1.33 26.22
CA VAL A 211 -33.00 -2.38 26.75
C VAL A 211 -32.53 -2.80 28.14
N TRP A 212 -31.24 -3.08 28.30
CA TRP A 212 -30.70 -3.50 29.59
C TRP A 212 -30.84 -2.42 30.66
N ALA A 213 -30.56 -1.14 30.32
CA ALA A 213 -30.71 -0.03 31.26
C ALA A 213 -32.17 0.15 31.71
N GLY A 214 -33.14 -0.03 30.80
CA GLY A 214 -34.56 -0.03 31.14
C GLY A 214 -34.95 -1.17 32.10
N LEU A 215 -34.48 -2.39 31.82
CA LEU A 215 -34.71 -3.55 32.69
C LEU A 215 -34.04 -3.39 34.06
N ALA A 216 -32.81 -2.86 34.09
CA ALA A 216 -32.08 -2.58 35.32
C ALA A 216 -32.80 -1.49 36.15
N GLY A 217 -33.22 -0.40 35.52
CA GLY A 217 -33.99 0.67 36.16
C GLY A 217 -35.32 0.17 36.74
N TRP A 218 -36.04 -0.69 36.02
CA TRP A 218 -37.27 -1.31 36.50
C TRP A 218 -37.04 -2.26 37.68
N ALA A 219 -35.97 -3.07 37.62
CA ALA A 219 -35.60 -3.95 38.72
C ALA A 219 -35.18 -3.15 39.98
N MET A 220 -34.51 -2.02 39.81
CA MET A 220 -34.17 -1.09 40.90
C MET A 220 -35.43 -0.48 41.52
N GLU A 221 -36.37 -0.01 40.70
CA GLU A 221 -37.64 0.55 41.16
C GLU A 221 -38.45 -0.47 41.98
N ARG A 222 -38.49 -1.74 41.53
CA ARG A 222 -39.15 -2.83 42.29
C ARG A 222 -38.50 -3.11 43.64
N ARG A 223 -37.18 -2.93 43.75
CA ARG A 223 -36.45 -3.15 45.01
C ARG A 223 -36.53 -1.95 45.94
N GLN A 224 -36.48 -0.75 45.39
CA GLN A 224 -36.46 0.53 46.10
C GLN A 224 -37.23 1.58 45.27
N PRO A 225 -38.52 1.81 45.56
CA PRO A 225 -39.34 2.80 44.85
C PRO A 225 -38.69 4.19 44.83
N GLY A 226 -38.80 4.89 43.70
CA GLY A 226 -38.20 6.19 43.43
C GLY A 226 -36.78 6.15 42.87
N THR A 227 -36.01 5.08 43.12
CA THR A 227 -34.61 5.01 42.67
C THR A 227 -34.47 4.79 41.16
N GLY A 228 -35.31 3.95 40.55
CA GLY A 228 -35.33 3.75 39.11
C GLY A 228 -35.90 4.98 38.41
N ARG A 229 -36.97 5.55 38.97
CA ARG A 229 -37.61 6.76 38.44
C ARG A 229 -36.68 7.98 38.44
N ALA A 230 -35.83 8.13 39.46
CA ALA A 230 -34.83 9.19 39.53
C ALA A 230 -33.74 9.10 38.43
N ARG A 231 -33.55 7.91 37.84
CA ARG A 231 -32.57 7.64 36.77
C ARG A 231 -33.21 7.61 35.37
N LEU A 232 -34.55 7.52 35.31
CA LEU A 232 -35.30 7.43 34.07
C LEU A 232 -35.09 8.67 33.19
N TRP A 233 -35.28 9.89 33.73
CA TRP A 233 -35.18 11.11 32.93
C TRP A 233 -33.78 11.39 32.40
N PRO A 234 -32.70 11.32 33.20
CA PRO A 234 -31.34 11.45 32.66
C PRO A 234 -31.01 10.35 31.64
N GLY A 235 -31.50 9.13 31.87
CA GLY A 235 -31.35 8.03 30.92
C GLY A 235 -32.04 8.32 29.59
N LEU A 236 -33.33 8.68 29.60
CA LEU A 236 -34.09 9.05 28.41
C LEU A 236 -33.45 10.24 27.68
N ALA A 237 -32.96 11.25 28.41
CA ALA A 237 -32.23 12.37 27.82
C ALA A 237 -30.92 11.93 27.15
N ALA A 238 -30.16 11.03 27.76
CA ALA A 238 -28.94 10.47 27.18
C ALA A 238 -29.23 9.62 25.94
N PHE A 239 -30.18 8.68 26.01
CA PHE A 239 -30.58 7.84 24.87
C PHE A 239 -31.17 8.69 23.74
N GLY A 240 -32.01 9.68 24.07
CA GLY A 240 -32.54 10.65 23.12
C GLY A 240 -31.43 11.48 22.47
N GLY A 241 -30.45 11.94 23.24
CA GLY A 241 -29.26 12.63 22.74
C GLY A 241 -28.44 11.78 21.77
N VAL A 242 -28.29 10.48 22.04
CA VAL A 242 -27.62 9.53 21.12
C VAL A 242 -28.42 9.37 19.82
N VAL A 243 -29.74 9.19 19.91
CA VAL A 243 -30.62 9.08 18.73
C VAL A 243 -30.55 10.36 17.88
N LEU A 244 -30.58 11.54 18.51
CA LEU A 244 -30.43 12.83 17.82
C LEU A 244 -29.04 12.95 17.16
N ALA A 245 -27.98 12.51 17.84
CA ALA A 245 -26.63 12.53 17.29
C ALA A 245 -26.47 11.57 16.10
N ILE A 246 -27.12 10.40 16.11
CA ILE A 246 -27.05 9.40 15.02
C ILE A 246 -28.00 9.74 13.87
N TRP A 247 -28.99 10.62 14.07
CA TRP A 247 -29.97 10.99 13.05
C TRP A 247 -29.35 11.30 11.67
N PRO A 248 -28.26 12.08 11.54
CA PRO A 248 -27.64 12.35 10.24
C PRO A 248 -27.03 11.12 9.57
N LEU A 249 -26.71 10.06 10.32
CA LEU A 249 -26.12 8.82 9.82
C LEU A 249 -27.18 7.78 9.38
N LEU A 250 -28.45 7.92 9.79
CA LEU A 250 -29.51 6.98 9.43
C LEU A 250 -29.66 6.75 7.91
N PRO A 251 -29.55 7.77 7.04
CA PRO A 251 -29.57 7.55 5.59
C PRO A 251 -28.46 6.60 5.12
N ALA A 252 -27.26 6.70 5.70
CA ALA A 252 -26.13 5.83 5.37
C ALA A 252 -26.37 4.38 5.81
N VAL A 253 -26.99 4.18 6.98
CA VAL A 253 -27.37 2.84 7.48
C VAL A 253 -28.36 2.16 6.54
N VAL A 254 -29.40 2.90 6.12
CA VAL A 254 -30.41 2.40 5.19
C VAL A 254 -29.80 2.11 3.82
N PHE A 255 -28.96 3.03 3.33
CA PHE A 255 -28.26 2.87 2.06
C PHE A 255 -27.37 1.62 2.06
N LEU A 256 -26.53 1.46 3.08
CA LEU A 256 -25.60 0.32 3.17
C LEU A 256 -26.33 -1.01 3.29
N ARG A 257 -27.42 -1.07 4.08
CA ARG A 257 -28.28 -2.26 4.17
C ARG A 257 -28.76 -2.67 2.79
N ASP A 258 -29.27 -1.73 2.00
CA ASP A 258 -29.85 -2.02 0.68
C ASP A 258 -28.77 -2.33 -0.36
N PHE A 259 -27.64 -1.63 -0.32
CA PHE A 259 -26.48 -1.89 -1.19
C PHE A 259 -25.90 -3.29 -0.98
N LEU A 260 -25.75 -3.72 0.27
CA LEU A 260 -25.22 -5.04 0.61
C LEU A 260 -26.29 -6.13 0.64
N HIS A 261 -27.57 -5.83 0.41
CA HIS A 261 -28.62 -6.83 0.51
C HIS A 261 -28.48 -7.90 -0.58
N ALA A 262 -28.33 -9.15 -0.17
CA ALA A 262 -28.20 -10.30 -1.04
C ALA A 262 -29.23 -11.38 -0.63
N PRO A 263 -30.42 -11.42 -1.27
CA PRO A 263 -31.51 -12.30 -0.82
C PRO A 263 -31.22 -13.79 -0.98
N GLY A 264 -30.31 -14.16 -1.90
CA GLY A 264 -29.88 -15.54 -2.15
C GLY A 264 -28.88 -16.10 -1.13
N VAL A 265 -28.36 -15.27 -0.22
CA VAL A 265 -27.48 -15.73 0.85
C VAL A 265 -28.30 -16.37 1.97
N ASP A 266 -28.00 -17.63 2.29
CA ASP A 266 -28.51 -18.27 3.51
C ASP A 266 -27.71 -17.78 4.74
N PRO A 267 -28.33 -17.08 5.70
CA PRO A 267 -27.64 -16.54 6.87
C PRO A 267 -27.08 -17.62 7.82
N TRP A 268 -27.52 -18.88 7.72
CA TRP A 268 -27.12 -19.95 8.64
C TRP A 268 -26.11 -20.94 8.04
N GLN A 269 -25.92 -20.93 6.71
CA GLN A 269 -25.00 -21.83 6.02
C GLN A 269 -23.56 -21.74 6.55
N GLY A 270 -23.01 -22.83 7.09
CA GLY A 270 -21.64 -22.81 7.64
C GLY A 270 -21.51 -22.19 9.04
N VAL A 271 -22.63 -21.91 9.73
CA VAL A 271 -22.63 -21.63 11.17
C VAL A 271 -22.70 -22.96 11.92
N ASP A 272 -21.53 -23.56 12.13
CA ASP A 272 -21.36 -24.84 12.79
C ASP A 272 -20.31 -24.76 13.91
N MET A 273 -19.92 -25.91 14.47
CA MET A 273 -18.88 -25.94 15.50
C MET A 273 -17.52 -25.50 14.95
N ALA A 274 -17.22 -25.75 13.67
CA ALA A 274 -15.97 -25.32 13.05
C ALA A 274 -15.91 -23.79 12.94
N PHE A 275 -17.02 -23.13 12.60
CA PHE A 275 -17.16 -21.68 12.68
C PHE A 275 -16.92 -21.15 14.09
N ALA A 276 -17.57 -21.74 15.11
CA ALA A 276 -17.40 -21.32 16.50
C ALA A 276 -15.94 -21.47 16.98
N VAL A 277 -15.31 -22.59 16.66
CA VAL A 277 -13.89 -22.83 16.96
C VAL A 277 -13.00 -21.83 16.23
N ARG A 278 -13.24 -21.56 14.93
CA ARG A 278 -12.48 -20.58 14.15
C ARG A 278 -12.56 -19.18 14.76
N VAL A 279 -13.76 -18.72 15.13
CA VAL A 279 -13.98 -17.41 15.75
C VAL A 279 -13.26 -17.32 17.11
N LEU A 280 -13.44 -18.31 17.99
CA LEU A 280 -12.78 -18.33 19.29
C LEU A 280 -11.26 -18.41 19.16
N SER A 281 -10.76 -19.25 18.27
CA SER A 281 -9.34 -19.37 17.98
C SER A 281 -8.75 -18.08 17.43
N GLY A 282 -9.50 -17.33 16.60
CA GLY A 282 -9.09 -16.01 16.10
C GLY A 282 -9.02 -14.93 17.19
N PHE A 283 -9.83 -15.02 18.26
CA PHE A 283 -9.68 -14.13 19.42
C PHE A 283 -8.43 -14.43 20.27
N ILE A 284 -7.93 -15.67 20.21
CA ILE A 284 -6.80 -16.14 21.02
C ILE A 284 -5.49 -16.00 20.25
N GLY A 285 -5.44 -16.43 18.99
CA GLY A 285 -4.28 -16.39 18.11
C GLY A 285 -4.59 -15.74 16.76
N TYR A 286 -3.55 -15.47 15.97
CA TYR A 286 -3.65 -14.86 14.64
C TYR A 286 -3.44 -15.94 13.55
N ASP A 287 -4.31 -15.94 12.53
CA ASP A 287 -4.36 -16.75 11.29
C ASP A 287 -4.33 -18.29 11.39
N ASP A 288 -3.50 -18.91 12.23
CA ASP A 288 -3.35 -20.38 12.34
C ASP A 288 -3.81 -20.92 13.69
N GLY A 289 -5.02 -20.54 14.13
CA GLY A 289 -5.59 -20.74 15.47
C GLY A 289 -4.99 -21.84 16.38
N PRO A 290 -4.90 -21.62 17.71
CA PRO A 290 -4.43 -22.66 18.63
C PRO A 290 -5.22 -23.97 18.46
N LEU A 291 -4.61 -25.10 18.83
CA LEU A 291 -5.25 -26.41 18.74
C LEU A 291 -6.71 -26.34 19.24
N PRO A 292 -7.70 -26.93 18.55
CA PRO A 292 -9.13 -26.77 18.85
C PRO A 292 -9.51 -26.98 20.33
N TRP A 293 -8.78 -27.82 21.06
CA TRP A 293 -8.98 -28.03 22.49
C TRP A 293 -8.73 -26.78 23.34
N PHE A 294 -7.86 -25.86 22.91
CA PHE A 294 -7.56 -24.64 23.64
C PHE A 294 -8.69 -23.60 23.54
N ALA A 295 -9.38 -23.55 22.40
CA ALA A 295 -10.63 -22.80 22.28
C ALA A 295 -11.67 -23.32 23.30
N ALA A 296 -11.73 -24.63 23.53
CA ALA A 296 -12.59 -25.23 24.55
C ALA A 296 -12.16 -24.86 25.99
N VAL A 297 -10.87 -24.71 26.27
CA VAL A 297 -10.37 -24.22 27.57
C VAL A 297 -10.83 -22.79 27.84
N TRP A 298 -10.72 -21.89 26.84
CA TRP A 298 -11.22 -20.52 26.94
C TRP A 298 -12.74 -20.47 27.11
N ALA A 299 -13.48 -21.25 26.32
CA ALA A 299 -14.92 -21.38 26.46
C ALA A 299 -15.32 -21.91 27.86
N GLY A 300 -14.59 -22.89 28.39
CA GLY A 300 -14.78 -23.44 29.73
C GLY A 300 -14.51 -22.41 30.84
N ALA A 301 -13.45 -21.61 30.72
CA ALA A 301 -13.15 -20.52 31.64
C ALA A 301 -14.26 -19.46 31.65
N ALA A 302 -14.76 -19.07 30.46
CA ALA A 302 -15.85 -18.13 30.32
C ALA A 302 -17.19 -18.69 30.86
N ALA A 303 -17.51 -19.96 30.58
CA ALA A 303 -18.70 -20.64 31.09
C ALA A 303 -18.67 -20.77 32.62
N LEU A 304 -17.50 -21.05 33.20
CA LEU A 304 -17.31 -21.05 34.64
C LEU A 304 -17.51 -19.64 35.22
N GLY A 305 -16.93 -18.62 34.61
CA GLY A 305 -17.15 -17.22 34.98
C GLY A 305 -18.61 -16.82 34.96
N LEU A 306 -19.34 -17.21 33.91
CA LEU A 306 -20.78 -16.99 33.79
C LEU A 306 -21.54 -17.66 34.93
N THR A 307 -21.25 -18.93 35.20
CA THR A 307 -21.85 -19.70 36.30
C THR A 307 -21.59 -19.04 37.65
N VAL A 308 -20.35 -18.59 37.89
CA VAL A 308 -19.96 -17.89 39.12
C VAL A 308 -20.66 -16.53 39.23
N ALA A 309 -20.80 -15.79 38.14
CA ALA A 309 -21.52 -14.52 38.12
C ALA A 309 -22.98 -14.71 38.54
N VAL A 310 -23.66 -15.70 37.96
CA VAL A 310 -25.05 -16.04 38.30
C VAL A 310 -25.16 -16.48 39.76
N ARG A 311 -24.29 -17.40 40.22
CA ARG A 311 -24.28 -17.88 41.62
C ARG A 311 -24.00 -16.79 42.65
N ARG A 312 -23.21 -15.76 42.28
CA ARG A 312 -22.94 -14.58 43.12
C ARG A 312 -24.03 -13.50 43.04
N GLY A 313 -25.20 -13.81 42.46
CA GLY A 313 -26.32 -12.88 42.36
C GLY A 313 -26.13 -11.76 41.32
N ARG A 314 -25.19 -11.91 40.38
CA ARG A 314 -24.87 -10.91 39.34
C ARG A 314 -25.51 -11.23 37.99
N LEU A 315 -26.73 -11.78 38.01
CA LEU A 315 -27.47 -12.14 36.81
C LEU A 315 -27.62 -10.97 35.82
N GLY A 316 -27.90 -9.76 36.32
CA GLY A 316 -28.00 -8.58 35.46
C GLY A 316 -26.72 -8.27 34.68
N ALA A 317 -25.55 -8.43 35.31
CA ALA A 317 -24.26 -8.25 34.63
C ALA A 317 -23.99 -9.36 33.61
N ALA A 318 -24.34 -10.61 33.94
CA ALA A 318 -24.23 -11.73 33.01
C ALA A 318 -25.10 -11.53 31.75
N LEU A 319 -26.36 -11.14 31.93
CA LEU A 319 -27.28 -10.86 30.81
C LEU A 319 -26.80 -9.68 29.95
N LEU A 320 -26.20 -8.64 30.55
CA LEU A 320 -25.60 -7.54 29.79
C LEU A 320 -24.45 -8.02 28.89
N LEU A 321 -23.52 -8.79 29.45
CA LEU A 321 -22.37 -9.32 28.70
C LEU A 321 -22.82 -10.29 27.58
N LEU A 322 -23.79 -11.15 27.86
CA LEU A 322 -24.35 -12.06 26.87
C LEU A 322 -25.15 -11.33 25.78
N GLY A 323 -25.96 -10.34 26.16
CA GLY A 323 -26.70 -9.52 25.20
C GLY A 323 -25.75 -8.71 24.31
N TRP A 324 -24.66 -8.19 24.87
CA TRP A 324 -23.65 -7.43 24.13
C TRP A 324 -22.96 -8.32 23.10
N ALA A 325 -22.44 -9.48 23.51
CA ALA A 325 -21.77 -10.41 22.60
C ALA A 325 -22.74 -11.05 21.60
N GLY A 326 -23.89 -11.51 22.08
CA GLY A 326 -24.88 -12.24 21.29
C GLY A 326 -25.64 -11.34 20.32
N GLY A 327 -26.02 -10.12 20.74
CA GLY A 327 -26.82 -9.21 19.92
C GLY A 327 -26.11 -8.81 18.63
N SER A 328 -24.86 -8.33 18.72
CA SER A 328 -24.08 -7.96 17.54
C SER A 328 -23.74 -9.16 16.67
N THR A 329 -23.39 -10.30 17.28
CA THR A 329 -23.04 -11.53 16.55
C THR A 329 -24.24 -12.07 15.78
N LEU A 330 -25.40 -12.15 16.42
CA LEU A 330 -26.64 -12.58 15.80
C LEU A 330 -27.08 -11.62 14.69
N ALA A 331 -26.94 -10.31 14.88
CA ALA A 331 -27.29 -9.34 13.85
C ALA A 331 -26.45 -9.50 12.58
N LEU A 332 -25.16 -9.81 12.70
CA LEU A 332 -24.27 -10.04 11.55
C LEU A 332 -24.53 -11.39 10.90
N ILE A 333 -24.69 -12.47 11.69
CA ILE A 333 -24.97 -13.81 11.17
C ILE A 333 -26.32 -13.84 10.45
N ALA A 334 -27.36 -13.28 11.08
CA ALA A 334 -28.70 -13.20 10.52
C ALA A 334 -28.83 -12.18 9.37
N SER A 335 -27.76 -11.44 9.05
CA SER A 335 -27.80 -10.48 7.95
C SER A 335 -27.85 -11.22 6.60
N LYS A 336 -28.80 -10.83 5.75
CA LYS A 336 -28.80 -11.20 4.33
C LYS A 336 -27.87 -10.28 3.54
N SER A 337 -26.60 -10.24 3.95
CA SER A 337 -25.56 -9.38 3.38
C SER A 337 -24.66 -10.14 2.42
N ALA A 338 -24.21 -9.49 1.34
CA ALA A 338 -23.17 -10.01 0.44
C ALA A 338 -21.83 -10.27 1.17
N LEU A 339 -21.58 -9.61 2.30
CA LEU A 339 -20.38 -9.80 3.11
C LEU A 339 -20.47 -10.97 4.11
N ARG A 340 -21.62 -11.64 4.21
CA ARG A 340 -21.83 -12.72 5.16
C ARG A 340 -20.89 -13.92 4.98
N PRO A 341 -20.53 -14.36 3.74
CA PRO A 341 -19.61 -15.49 3.55
C PRO A 341 -18.17 -15.24 4.05
N ILE A 342 -17.74 -13.98 4.16
CA ILE A 342 -16.39 -13.60 4.60
C ILE A 342 -16.31 -13.30 6.11
N LEU A 343 -17.37 -13.60 6.88
CA LEU A 343 -17.38 -13.38 8.32
C LEU A 343 -16.29 -14.21 9.02
N ASP A 344 -15.64 -13.55 9.97
CA ASP A 344 -14.53 -14.09 10.75
C ASP A 344 -14.47 -13.38 12.11
N SER A 345 -13.60 -13.85 13.01
CA SER A 345 -13.32 -13.29 14.34
C SER A 345 -13.26 -11.76 14.36
N ARG A 346 -12.57 -11.13 13.41
CA ARG A 346 -12.46 -9.66 13.30
C ARG A 346 -13.80 -8.95 13.15
N HIS A 347 -14.74 -9.56 12.43
CA HIS A 347 -16.08 -9.01 12.22
C HIS A 347 -16.95 -9.18 13.48
N LEU A 348 -16.66 -10.18 14.32
CA LEU A 348 -17.37 -10.48 15.56
C LEU A 348 -16.69 -9.89 16.81
N ILE A 349 -15.83 -8.89 16.64
CA ILE A 349 -15.03 -8.26 17.70
C ILE A 349 -15.83 -7.84 18.95
N MET A 350 -17.11 -7.53 18.80
CA MET A 350 -17.99 -7.18 19.93
C MET A 350 -18.25 -8.33 20.92
N ALA A 351 -17.97 -9.58 20.55
CA ALA A 351 -18.01 -10.71 21.46
C ALA A 351 -16.77 -10.82 22.37
N PHE A 352 -15.66 -10.20 21.97
CA PHE A 352 -14.37 -10.29 22.67
C PHE A 352 -14.42 -9.80 24.13
N PRO A 353 -15.04 -8.65 24.47
CA PRO A 353 -15.12 -8.17 25.86
C PRO A 353 -15.81 -9.14 26.81
N ALA A 354 -16.92 -9.76 26.38
CA ALA A 354 -17.64 -10.73 27.21
C ALA A 354 -16.77 -11.97 27.48
N LEU A 355 -16.06 -12.46 26.46
CA LEU A 355 -15.14 -13.59 26.57
C LEU A 355 -14.07 -13.33 27.65
N VAL A 356 -13.32 -12.22 27.55
CA VAL A 356 -12.21 -11.94 28.49
C VAL A 356 -12.69 -11.59 29.90
N LEU A 357 -13.83 -10.91 30.04
CA LEU A 357 -14.40 -10.57 31.35
C LEU A 357 -14.89 -11.80 32.10
N LEU A 358 -15.62 -12.69 31.41
CA LEU A 358 -16.11 -13.93 32.00
C LEU A 358 -14.97 -14.90 32.27
N ALA A 359 -14.03 -15.08 31.34
CA ALA A 359 -12.84 -15.90 31.56
C ALA A 359 -12.03 -15.41 32.77
N GLY A 360 -11.80 -14.09 32.88
CA GLY A 360 -11.11 -13.49 34.02
C GLY A 360 -11.81 -13.76 35.36
N LEU A 361 -13.14 -13.72 35.41
CA LEU A 361 -13.89 -14.09 36.61
C LEU A 361 -13.76 -15.59 36.95
N GLY A 362 -13.84 -16.47 35.94
CA GLY A 362 -13.66 -17.91 36.11
C GLY A 362 -12.29 -18.27 36.69
N LEU A 363 -11.24 -17.67 36.14
CA LEU A 363 -9.85 -17.85 36.62
C LEU A 363 -9.68 -17.38 38.06
N VAL A 364 -10.14 -16.17 38.38
CA VAL A 364 -10.01 -15.62 39.74
C VAL A 364 -10.77 -16.48 40.74
N TRP A 365 -11.92 -17.04 40.36
CA TRP A 365 -12.66 -17.97 41.21
C TRP A 365 -11.88 -19.26 41.45
N LEU A 366 -11.35 -19.89 40.39
CA LEU A 366 -10.54 -21.12 40.50
C LEU A 366 -9.31 -20.90 41.39
N ALA A 367 -8.58 -19.81 41.15
CA ALA A 367 -7.40 -19.47 41.91
C ALA A 367 -7.70 -19.19 43.39
N THR A 368 -8.85 -18.56 43.68
CA THR A 368 -9.31 -18.33 45.05
C THR A 368 -9.69 -19.65 45.74
N ALA A 369 -10.43 -20.53 45.04
CA ALA A 369 -10.83 -21.83 45.56
C ALA A 369 -9.61 -22.74 45.83
N ALA A 370 -8.62 -22.72 44.95
CA ALA A 370 -7.36 -23.44 45.14
C ALA A 370 -6.53 -22.86 46.30
N GLY A 371 -6.39 -21.53 46.37
CA GLY A 371 -5.63 -20.87 47.45
C GLY A 371 -6.23 -21.08 48.84
N GLN A 372 -7.55 -21.28 48.94
CA GLN A 372 -8.22 -21.61 50.21
C GLN A 372 -7.84 -22.98 50.78
N ARG A 373 -7.29 -23.89 49.96
CA ARG A 373 -6.82 -25.22 50.41
C ARG A 373 -5.41 -25.18 51.03
N LEU A 374 -4.71 -24.04 50.97
CA LEU A 374 -3.36 -23.90 51.52
C LEU A 374 -3.39 -23.59 53.03
N PRO A 375 -2.38 -24.06 53.80
CA PRO A 375 -2.28 -23.80 55.23
C PRO A 375 -2.23 -22.31 55.57
N ALA A 376 -2.79 -21.93 56.72
CA ALA A 376 -2.92 -20.54 57.13
C ALA A 376 -1.56 -19.84 57.27
N GLY A 377 -1.38 -18.70 56.59
CA GLY A 377 -0.13 -17.95 56.63
C GLY A 377 -0.08 -16.82 55.59
N ARG A 378 1.08 -16.14 55.46
CA ARG A 378 1.32 -15.12 54.41
C ARG A 378 1.15 -15.71 53.00
N VAL A 379 1.53 -16.98 52.81
CA VAL A 379 1.38 -17.74 51.56
C VAL A 379 -0.09 -17.86 51.14
N ARG A 380 -1.00 -18.22 52.06
CA ARG A 380 -2.46 -18.30 51.77
C ARG A 380 -3.05 -16.98 51.29
N ARG A 381 -2.49 -15.84 51.71
CA ARG A 381 -2.98 -14.50 51.33
C ARG A 381 -2.53 -14.07 49.93
N ALA A 382 -1.30 -14.41 49.55
CA ALA A 382 -0.76 -14.08 48.22
C ALA A 382 -1.13 -15.12 47.15
N ALA A 383 -1.37 -16.37 47.55
CA ALA A 383 -1.60 -17.49 46.64
C ALA A 383 -2.71 -17.28 45.60
N PRO A 384 -3.90 -16.72 45.91
CA PRO A 384 -4.94 -16.51 44.91
C PRO A 384 -4.50 -15.58 43.76
N ALA A 385 -3.75 -14.52 44.07
CA ALA A 385 -3.28 -13.59 43.05
C ALA A 385 -2.19 -14.25 42.16
N VAL A 386 -1.26 -14.98 42.78
CA VAL A 386 -0.22 -15.72 42.06
C VAL A 386 -0.83 -16.83 41.19
N LEU A 387 -1.74 -17.63 41.74
CA LEU A 387 -2.44 -18.70 41.00
C LEU A 387 -3.29 -18.14 39.86
N ALA A 388 -3.96 -16.99 40.05
CA ALA A 388 -4.69 -16.32 38.98
C ALA A 388 -3.74 -15.79 37.89
N GLY A 389 -2.57 -15.26 38.28
CA GLY A 389 -1.52 -14.86 37.35
C GLY A 389 -0.99 -16.05 36.54
N LEU A 390 -0.66 -17.16 37.19
CA LEU A 390 -0.19 -18.38 36.53
C LEU A 390 -1.25 -18.99 35.59
N ALA A 391 -2.51 -19.05 36.03
CA ALA A 391 -3.60 -19.55 35.19
C ALA A 391 -3.90 -18.60 34.02
N GLY A 392 -3.75 -17.29 34.23
CA GLY A 392 -3.81 -16.28 33.17
C GLY A 392 -2.69 -16.46 32.14
N LEU A 393 -1.46 -16.68 32.58
CA LEU A 393 -0.33 -17.03 31.70
C LEU A 393 -0.60 -18.33 30.94
N GLY A 394 -1.21 -19.33 31.58
CA GLY A 394 -1.66 -20.57 30.94
C GLY A 394 -2.69 -20.33 29.83
N LEU A 395 -3.67 -19.44 30.04
CA LEU A 395 -4.63 -19.03 29.00
C LEU A 395 -4.00 -18.20 27.87
N LEU A 396 -2.98 -17.41 28.19
CA LEU A 396 -2.25 -16.58 27.23
C LEU A 396 -1.17 -17.37 26.46
N TRP A 397 -0.82 -18.57 26.92
CA TRP A 397 0.32 -19.33 26.40
C TRP A 397 0.35 -19.41 24.88
N PRO A 398 -0.73 -19.77 24.16
CA PRO A 398 -0.68 -19.86 22.70
C PRO A 398 -0.54 -18.52 21.98
N SER A 399 -0.97 -17.42 22.60
CA SER A 399 -0.73 -16.08 22.08
C SER A 399 0.74 -15.73 22.29
N LEU A 400 1.25 -15.89 23.51
CA LEU A 400 2.62 -15.55 23.89
C LEU A 400 3.66 -16.38 23.13
N SER A 401 3.42 -17.69 22.95
CA SER A 401 4.31 -18.60 22.24
C SER A 401 4.35 -18.33 20.73
N ARG A 402 3.53 -17.41 20.23
CA ARG A 402 3.44 -17.04 18.82
C ARG A 402 3.78 -15.59 18.54
N TYR A 403 4.30 -14.85 19.52
CA TYR A 403 4.73 -13.47 19.29
C TYR A 403 5.82 -13.38 18.23
N ASP A 404 6.78 -14.31 18.23
CA ASP A 404 7.84 -14.33 17.22
C ASP A 404 7.27 -14.53 15.81
N ALA A 405 6.34 -15.48 15.65
CA ALA A 405 5.64 -15.70 14.38
C ALA A 405 4.78 -14.49 13.97
N TYR A 406 4.08 -13.87 14.93
CA TYR A 406 3.29 -12.67 14.68
C TYR A 406 4.18 -11.51 14.22
N TYR A 407 5.25 -11.17 14.94
CA TYR A 407 6.11 -10.04 14.59
C TYR A 407 7.05 -10.32 13.41
N GLY A 408 7.31 -11.59 13.09
CA GLY A 408 8.03 -12.00 11.89
C GLY A 408 7.17 -12.10 10.64
N ARG A 409 5.84 -11.95 10.74
CA ARG A 409 4.93 -12.09 9.59
C ARG A 409 5.09 -10.94 8.59
N VAL A 410 5.04 -11.27 7.31
CA VAL A 410 4.97 -10.31 6.21
C VAL A 410 3.54 -10.29 5.69
N LEU A 411 2.81 -9.19 5.95
CA LEU A 411 1.42 -9.03 5.51
C LEU A 411 1.31 -8.68 4.01
N SER A 412 2.30 -7.97 3.50
CA SER A 412 2.41 -7.58 2.11
C SER A 412 3.87 -7.35 1.75
N PHE A 413 4.19 -7.60 0.48
CA PHE A 413 5.47 -7.29 -0.15
C PHE A 413 5.43 -5.95 -0.90
N ASP A 414 4.38 -5.15 -0.72
CA ASP A 414 4.19 -3.89 -1.45
C ASP A 414 5.36 -2.92 -1.20
N ARG A 415 5.85 -2.81 0.05
CA ARG A 415 7.00 -1.93 0.36
C ARG A 415 8.23 -2.34 -0.43
N ASP A 416 8.55 -3.63 -0.44
CA ASP A 416 9.69 -4.20 -1.15
C ASP A 416 9.53 -4.06 -2.68
N PHE A 417 8.31 -4.25 -3.19
CA PHE A 417 7.97 -4.07 -4.59
C PHE A 417 8.13 -2.61 -5.04
N TYR A 418 7.67 -1.64 -4.25
CA TYR A 418 7.86 -0.24 -4.57
C TYR A 418 9.32 0.18 -4.41
N GLN A 419 10.06 -0.36 -3.44
CA GLN A 419 11.51 -0.17 -3.39
C GLN A 419 12.18 -0.67 -4.67
N TRP A 420 11.82 -1.88 -5.14
CA TRP A 420 12.32 -2.43 -6.39
C TRP A 420 11.98 -1.53 -7.59
N LEU A 421 10.77 -0.98 -7.67
CA LEU A 421 10.39 -0.04 -8.73
C LEU A 421 11.21 1.26 -8.68
N ASP A 422 11.41 1.84 -7.50
CA ASP A 422 12.21 3.06 -7.34
C ASP A 422 13.68 2.84 -7.76
N GLN A 423 14.20 1.67 -7.40
CA GLN A 423 15.50 1.18 -7.82
C GLN A 423 15.50 0.61 -9.24
N GLY A 424 14.37 0.49 -9.95
CA GLY A 424 14.32 -0.22 -11.24
C GLY A 424 15.25 0.39 -12.30
N PRO A 425 15.77 -0.42 -13.26
CA PRO A 425 16.63 0.09 -14.32
C PRO A 425 15.83 1.00 -15.26
N GLY A 426 16.34 2.19 -15.58
CA GLY A 426 15.73 3.09 -16.57
C GLY A 426 14.97 4.31 -16.03
N ASP A 427 14.71 5.25 -16.94
CA ASP A 427 13.94 6.47 -16.68
C ASP A 427 12.48 6.27 -17.10
N VAL A 428 11.71 5.68 -16.20
CA VAL A 428 10.30 5.36 -16.40
C VAL A 428 9.44 6.55 -15.98
N ALA A 429 8.62 7.06 -16.90
CA ALA A 429 7.78 8.23 -16.68
C ALA A 429 6.53 7.91 -15.86
N ALA A 430 5.93 6.74 -16.05
CA ALA A 430 4.69 6.33 -15.39
C ALA A 430 4.64 4.82 -15.12
N VAL A 431 3.80 4.43 -14.17
CA VAL A 431 3.51 3.03 -13.87
C VAL A 431 1.99 2.82 -13.92
N GLU A 432 1.54 1.77 -14.61
CA GLU A 432 0.13 1.37 -14.63
C GLU A 432 -0.04 -0.03 -14.03
N PHE A 433 -1.14 -0.26 -13.33
CA PHE A 433 -1.42 -1.54 -12.68
C PHE A 433 -2.60 -2.24 -13.35
N HIS A 434 -2.47 -3.54 -13.55
CA HIS A 434 -3.49 -4.40 -14.15
C HIS A 434 -3.80 -5.59 -13.25
N GLY A 435 -4.99 -6.17 -13.43
CA GLY A 435 -5.43 -7.33 -12.67
C GLY A 435 -5.73 -7.04 -11.20
N TYR A 436 -5.41 -8.01 -10.35
CA TYR A 436 -5.71 -8.03 -8.92
C TYR A 436 -5.12 -6.82 -8.19
N LYS A 437 -5.96 -6.07 -7.46
CA LYS A 437 -5.58 -4.93 -6.63
C LYS A 437 -5.03 -3.73 -7.37
N ARG A 438 -5.30 -3.59 -8.67
CA ARG A 438 -4.77 -2.47 -9.47
C ARG A 438 -5.05 -1.09 -8.89
N ASN A 439 -6.26 -0.82 -8.41
CA ASN A 439 -6.63 0.49 -7.82
C ASN A 439 -5.88 0.72 -6.50
N THR A 440 -5.91 -0.28 -5.62
CA THR A 440 -5.21 -0.28 -4.33
C THR A 440 -3.70 -0.13 -4.50
N ARG A 441 -3.10 -0.82 -5.48
CA ARG A 441 -1.67 -0.72 -5.82
C ARG A 441 -1.31 0.64 -6.41
N ARG A 442 -2.13 1.19 -7.29
CA ARG A 442 -1.94 2.57 -7.80
C ARG A 442 -1.94 3.57 -6.65
N MET A 443 -2.85 3.42 -5.69
CA MET A 443 -2.89 4.27 -4.50
C MET A 443 -1.68 4.08 -3.59
N ALA A 444 -1.30 2.82 -3.35
CA ALA A 444 -0.15 2.46 -2.54
C ALA A 444 1.18 2.96 -3.14
N LEU A 445 1.35 2.92 -4.47
CA LEU A 445 2.50 3.49 -5.16
C LEU A 445 2.61 5.00 -4.87
N ARG A 446 1.52 5.75 -5.00
CA ARG A 446 1.50 7.20 -4.70
C ARG A 446 1.79 7.50 -3.24
N TRP A 447 1.34 6.63 -2.33
CA TRP A 447 1.65 6.74 -0.91
C TRP A 447 3.13 6.46 -0.64
N MET A 448 3.71 5.41 -1.21
CA MET A 448 5.07 4.98 -0.92
C MET A 448 6.14 5.78 -1.66
N LEU A 449 5.85 6.24 -2.87
CA LEU A 449 6.78 6.97 -3.74
C LEU A 449 6.13 8.28 -4.25
N PRO A 450 5.82 9.23 -3.35
CA PRO A 450 5.11 10.45 -3.73
C PRO A 450 5.90 11.24 -4.77
N GLY A 451 5.28 11.50 -5.94
CA GLY A 451 5.88 12.29 -7.02
C GLY A 451 6.98 11.58 -7.83
N ARG A 452 7.28 10.30 -7.55
CA ARG A 452 8.34 9.56 -8.25
C ARG A 452 7.95 9.14 -9.67
N PHE A 453 6.71 8.72 -9.85
CA PHE A 453 6.14 8.27 -11.12
C PHE A 453 4.88 9.08 -11.43
N GLY A 454 4.70 9.42 -12.70
CA GLY A 454 3.44 9.94 -13.21
C GLY A 454 2.36 8.86 -13.31
N GLU A 455 1.14 9.28 -13.61
CA GLU A 455 0.03 8.37 -13.94
C GLU A 455 0.01 8.17 -15.46
N ALA A 456 -0.17 6.93 -15.92
CA ALA A 456 -0.12 6.62 -17.35
C ALA A 456 -1.11 7.44 -18.19
N GLY A 457 -2.29 7.69 -17.60
CA GLY A 457 -3.35 8.53 -18.12
C GLY A 457 -3.18 10.04 -17.95
N THR A 458 -1.96 10.54 -17.68
CA THR A 458 -1.70 11.96 -17.47
C THR A 458 -0.54 12.46 -18.35
N PHE A 459 -0.86 13.31 -19.32
CA PHE A 459 0.05 13.95 -20.26
C PHE A 459 -0.57 15.17 -20.92
N ALA A 460 0.18 16.26 -20.97
CA ALA A 460 -0.31 17.56 -21.46
C ALA A 460 -0.24 17.73 -22.98
N ALA A 461 0.54 16.90 -23.69
CA ALA A 461 0.75 17.01 -25.12
C ALA A 461 1.19 15.66 -25.74
N PRO A 462 1.10 15.52 -27.07
CA PRO A 462 1.68 14.40 -27.80
C PRO A 462 3.19 14.29 -27.54
N GLY A 463 3.70 13.05 -27.55
CA GLY A 463 5.11 12.79 -27.38
C GLY A 463 5.43 11.31 -27.29
N TYR A 464 6.65 11.01 -26.86
CA TYR A 464 7.08 9.65 -26.54
C TYR A 464 7.38 9.51 -25.06
N ARG A 465 6.80 8.46 -24.44
CA ARG A 465 6.97 8.16 -23.02
C ARG A 465 7.22 6.67 -22.81
N ILE A 466 7.99 6.35 -21.79
CA ILE A 466 8.19 4.97 -21.33
C ILE A 466 7.39 4.79 -20.06
N ARG A 467 6.62 3.70 -20.01
CA ARG A 467 5.81 3.28 -18.87
C ARG A 467 6.13 1.84 -18.52
N ASP A 468 6.05 1.50 -17.25
CA ASP A 468 6.02 0.10 -16.83
C ASP A 468 4.56 -0.33 -16.53
N ASP A 469 4.08 -1.37 -17.21
CA ASP A 469 2.80 -2.03 -16.98
C ASP A 469 3.01 -3.19 -16.00
N VAL A 470 2.38 -3.11 -14.83
CA VAL A 470 2.48 -4.07 -13.73
C VAL A 470 1.21 -4.91 -13.66
N ASP A 471 1.29 -6.14 -14.13
CA ASP A 471 0.18 -7.07 -14.17
C ASP A 471 0.22 -8.06 -13.02
N THR A 472 -0.79 -8.05 -12.14
CA THR A 472 -0.86 -8.92 -10.97
C THR A 472 -2.08 -9.82 -11.02
N PHE A 473 -1.90 -11.12 -10.81
CA PHE A 473 -2.98 -12.08 -10.94
C PHE A 473 -2.71 -13.32 -10.09
N TYR A 474 -3.73 -14.13 -9.87
CA TYR A 474 -3.58 -15.37 -9.09
C TYR A 474 -2.61 -16.31 -9.80
N THR A 475 -1.67 -16.93 -9.07
CA THR A 475 -0.64 -17.80 -9.66
C THR A 475 -1.25 -18.94 -10.49
N THR A 476 -2.44 -19.42 -10.12
CA THR A 476 -3.20 -20.44 -10.87
C THR A 476 -3.63 -19.99 -12.27
N GLN A 477 -3.70 -18.68 -12.53
CA GLN A 477 -4.07 -18.09 -13.82
C GLN A 477 -2.86 -17.85 -14.73
N ALA A 478 -1.64 -18.12 -14.29
CA ALA A 478 -0.42 -17.77 -15.03
C ALA A 478 -0.34 -18.36 -16.43
N ALA A 479 -0.86 -19.57 -16.64
CA ALA A 479 -0.86 -20.25 -17.92
C ALA A 479 -1.90 -19.69 -18.91
N SER A 480 -3.01 -19.14 -18.42
CA SER A 480 -4.13 -18.66 -19.24
C SER A 480 -4.15 -17.14 -19.42
N ARG A 481 -3.47 -16.37 -18.56
CA ARG A 481 -3.45 -14.91 -18.64
C ARG A 481 -2.44 -14.44 -19.70
N PRO A 482 -2.89 -13.71 -20.74
CA PRO A 482 -2.01 -13.17 -21.78
C PRO A 482 -0.90 -12.29 -21.20
N ALA A 483 0.25 -12.26 -21.86
CA ALA A 483 1.27 -11.27 -21.54
C ALA A 483 0.82 -9.89 -22.04
N LEU A 484 1.05 -8.84 -21.24
CA LEU A 484 0.87 -7.48 -21.72
C LEU A 484 1.93 -7.13 -22.78
N PRO A 485 1.61 -6.25 -23.74
CA PRO A 485 2.58 -5.74 -24.71
C PRO A 485 3.82 -5.14 -24.04
N GLY A 486 4.92 -5.05 -24.78
CA GLY A 486 6.16 -4.41 -24.33
C GLY A 486 7.30 -5.36 -24.00
N TRP A 487 8.42 -4.80 -23.55
CA TRP A 487 9.63 -5.53 -23.20
C TRP A 487 9.51 -6.12 -21.78
N PRO A 488 9.68 -7.44 -21.58
CA PRO A 488 9.58 -8.04 -20.26
C PRO A 488 10.73 -7.56 -19.35
N VAL A 489 10.40 -6.96 -18.21
CA VAL A 489 11.38 -6.45 -17.23
C VAL A 489 11.58 -7.44 -16.09
N ALA A 490 10.49 -7.92 -15.49
CA ALA A 490 10.56 -8.80 -14.33
C ALA A 490 9.30 -9.66 -14.16
N VAL A 491 9.47 -10.80 -13.48
CA VAL A 491 8.36 -11.65 -13.03
C VAL A 491 8.59 -12.02 -11.57
N PHE A 492 7.59 -11.73 -10.74
CA PHE A 492 7.57 -12.01 -9.31
C PHE A 492 6.51 -13.06 -9.03
N THR A 493 6.86 -14.18 -8.39
CA THR A 493 5.86 -15.21 -8.03
C THR A 493 5.94 -15.54 -6.56
N ASN A 494 4.79 -15.48 -5.89
CA ASN A 494 4.59 -16.03 -4.54
C ASN A 494 3.52 -17.14 -4.56
N MET A 495 3.20 -17.70 -3.39
CA MET A 495 2.26 -18.83 -3.30
C MET A 495 0.84 -18.52 -3.84
N PHE A 496 0.45 -17.26 -3.91
CA PHE A 496 -0.91 -16.84 -4.25
C PHE A 496 -1.01 -16.04 -5.54
N ALA A 497 -0.04 -15.15 -5.79
CA ALA A 497 -0.04 -14.25 -6.94
C ALA A 497 1.29 -14.26 -7.71
N THR A 498 1.16 -14.03 -9.01
CA THR A 498 2.24 -13.67 -9.92
C THR A 498 2.08 -12.21 -10.33
N THR A 499 3.17 -11.46 -10.34
CA THR A 499 3.28 -10.10 -10.87
C THR A 499 4.23 -10.11 -12.06
N ARG A 500 3.81 -9.64 -13.23
CA ARG A 500 4.66 -9.43 -14.41
C ARG A 500 4.84 -7.92 -14.60
N VAL A 501 6.06 -7.49 -14.95
CA VAL A 501 6.35 -6.10 -15.27
C VAL A 501 6.86 -6.04 -16.70
N SER A 502 6.16 -5.28 -17.54
CA SER A 502 6.52 -5.04 -18.94
C SER A 502 6.76 -3.55 -19.17
N ARG A 503 7.83 -3.21 -19.87
CA ARG A 503 8.15 -1.86 -20.26
C ARG A 503 7.58 -1.53 -21.63
N VAL A 504 6.80 -0.46 -21.69
CA VAL A 504 5.98 -0.11 -22.84
C VAL A 504 6.34 1.28 -23.34
N ALA A 505 6.55 1.38 -24.64
CA ALA A 505 6.69 2.66 -25.33
C ALA A 505 5.32 3.21 -25.73
N GLN A 506 5.07 4.47 -25.35
CA GLN A 506 3.89 5.21 -25.75
C GLN A 506 4.32 6.24 -26.81
N ALA A 507 4.19 5.88 -28.09
CA ALA A 507 4.55 6.73 -29.22
C ALA A 507 3.29 7.41 -29.78
N SER A 508 3.09 8.69 -29.44
CA SER A 508 1.91 9.43 -29.88
C SER A 508 1.95 9.73 -31.38
N ARG A 509 0.88 9.40 -32.10
CA ARG A 509 0.62 9.85 -33.47
C ARG A 509 -0.36 11.02 -33.54
N ALA A 510 -0.78 11.58 -32.41
CA ALA A 510 -1.66 12.74 -32.39
C ALA A 510 -0.91 14.01 -32.90
N PRO A 511 -1.55 14.92 -33.65
CA PRO A 511 -2.94 14.84 -34.13
C PRO A 511 -3.11 13.74 -35.18
N VAL A 512 -4.28 13.10 -35.16
CA VAL A 512 -4.63 12.06 -36.13
C VAL A 512 -5.07 12.73 -37.43
N VAL A 513 -4.40 12.44 -38.53
CA VAL A 513 -4.76 12.98 -39.86
C VAL A 513 -5.92 12.17 -40.42
N MET A 514 -6.98 12.85 -40.83
CA MET A 514 -8.16 12.20 -41.43
C MET A 514 -7.82 11.73 -42.86
N ASP A 515 -8.29 10.55 -43.23
CA ASP A 515 -8.15 9.99 -44.58
C ASP A 515 -9.54 9.71 -45.17
N PRO A 516 -10.17 10.69 -45.86
CA PRO A 516 -11.50 10.47 -46.42
C PRO A 516 -11.42 9.40 -47.50
N GLY A 517 -12.21 8.34 -47.33
CA GLY A 517 -12.39 7.35 -48.39
C GLY A 517 -13.07 7.96 -49.62
N GLU A 518 -13.37 7.13 -50.61
CA GLU A 518 -14.04 7.57 -51.85
C GLU A 518 -15.42 8.24 -51.62
N ASP A 519 -16.06 7.95 -50.48
CA ASP A 519 -17.34 8.54 -50.06
C ASP A 519 -17.19 9.94 -49.43
N GLY A 520 -15.96 10.47 -49.34
CA GLY A 520 -15.64 11.75 -48.71
C GLY A 520 -15.85 11.77 -47.19
N THR A 521 -16.03 10.60 -46.56
CA THR A 521 -16.28 10.46 -45.13
C THR A 521 -15.13 9.70 -44.48
N TRP A 522 -14.55 10.28 -43.44
CA TRP A 522 -13.58 9.64 -42.59
C TRP A 522 -14.25 9.09 -41.34
N ARG A 523 -13.78 7.94 -40.85
CA ARG A 523 -14.32 7.25 -39.68
C ARG A 523 -13.19 6.92 -38.71
N TYR A 524 -13.45 7.17 -37.44
CA TYR A 524 -12.59 6.82 -36.33
C TYR A 524 -13.39 6.06 -35.30
N ASP A 525 -12.86 4.93 -34.85
CA ASP A 525 -13.44 4.11 -33.80
C ASP A 525 -12.32 3.63 -32.86
N ASP A 526 -12.54 3.78 -31.56
CA ASP A 526 -11.70 3.20 -30.50
C ASP A 526 -12.63 2.61 -29.43
N ASP A 527 -12.52 1.29 -29.24
CA ASP A 527 -13.23 0.51 -28.22
C ASP A 527 -12.39 0.30 -26.95
N PHE A 528 -11.19 0.91 -26.90
CA PHE A 528 -10.28 0.85 -25.77
C PHE A 528 -9.85 -0.58 -25.36
N ALA A 529 -10.01 -1.57 -26.26
CA ALA A 529 -9.50 -2.93 -26.03
C ALA A 529 -7.98 -3.02 -26.22
N THR A 530 -7.38 -2.02 -26.87
CA THR A 530 -5.95 -1.97 -27.20
C THR A 530 -5.29 -0.72 -26.62
N GLN A 531 -3.96 -0.67 -26.63
CA GLN A 531 -3.21 0.50 -26.17
C GLN A 531 -3.26 1.71 -27.13
N ARG A 532 -4.10 1.64 -28.19
CA ARG A 532 -4.28 2.68 -29.21
C ARG A 532 -4.61 4.05 -28.61
N PHE A 533 -5.36 4.09 -27.51
CA PHE A 533 -5.62 5.31 -26.75
C PHE A 533 -4.37 6.17 -26.52
N TYR A 534 -3.26 5.54 -26.09
CA TYR A 534 -2.02 6.27 -25.78
C TYR A 534 -1.29 6.78 -27.03
N ALA A 535 -1.60 6.24 -28.20
CA ALA A 535 -1.10 6.74 -29.48
C ALA A 535 -1.95 7.90 -30.01
N ASP A 536 -3.28 7.82 -29.86
CA ASP A 536 -4.24 8.69 -30.56
C ASP A 536 -4.69 9.90 -29.73
N ALA A 537 -4.69 9.78 -28.41
CA ALA A 537 -5.05 10.91 -27.54
C ALA A 537 -3.98 12.00 -27.62
N PHE A 538 -4.43 13.24 -27.76
CA PHE A 538 -3.56 14.42 -27.81
C PHE A 538 -3.11 14.82 -26.41
N ALA A 539 -4.03 14.79 -25.45
CA ALA A 539 -3.75 15.03 -24.04
C ALA A 539 -4.72 14.25 -23.16
N ALA A 540 -4.30 13.91 -21.95
CA ALA A 540 -5.14 13.32 -20.93
C ALA A 540 -4.71 13.81 -19.54
N ASP A 541 -5.66 13.94 -18.62
CA ASP A 541 -5.39 14.22 -17.22
C ASP A 541 -6.26 13.29 -16.36
N ASN A 542 -5.62 12.51 -15.49
CA ASN A 542 -6.28 11.52 -14.63
C ASN A 542 -7.17 10.52 -15.40
N MET A 543 -6.96 10.29 -16.71
CA MET A 543 -7.79 9.39 -17.54
C MET A 543 -6.94 8.25 -18.10
N THR A 544 -7.09 7.04 -17.56
CA THR A 544 -6.26 5.88 -17.92
C THR A 544 -7.08 4.79 -18.61
N LEU A 545 -6.37 4.00 -19.42
CA LEU A 545 -6.89 2.80 -20.07
C LEU A 545 -6.93 1.64 -19.08
N ASP A 546 -8.09 1.02 -18.94
CA ASP A 546 -8.25 -0.25 -18.24
C ASP A 546 -8.33 -1.40 -19.25
N GLY A 547 -7.19 -2.05 -19.49
CA GLY A 547 -7.11 -3.14 -20.47
C GLY A 547 -7.90 -4.40 -20.09
N ASP A 548 -8.26 -4.60 -18.82
CA ASP A 548 -9.08 -5.75 -18.44
C ASP A 548 -10.59 -5.49 -18.69
N LEU A 549 -11.03 -4.22 -18.59
CA LEU A 549 -12.40 -3.82 -18.90
C LEU A 549 -12.58 -3.43 -20.38
N GLY A 550 -11.52 -3.02 -21.07
CA GLY A 550 -11.61 -2.40 -22.39
C GLY A 550 -12.25 -1.02 -22.33
N GLN A 551 -11.84 -0.17 -21.39
CA GLN A 551 -12.50 1.12 -21.13
C GLN A 551 -11.49 2.20 -20.71
N LEU A 552 -11.80 3.48 -20.97
CA LEU A 552 -11.15 4.58 -20.28
C LEU A 552 -11.88 4.91 -18.98
N ARG A 553 -11.11 5.18 -17.92
CA ARG A 553 -11.66 5.56 -16.63
C ARG A 553 -10.72 6.49 -15.86
N PRO A 554 -11.25 7.22 -14.87
CA PRO A 554 -10.41 7.99 -13.98
C PRO A 554 -9.37 7.11 -13.28
N SER A 555 -8.12 7.56 -13.21
CA SER A 555 -7.08 6.92 -12.37
C SER A 555 -7.38 7.12 -10.88
N ARG A 556 -8.10 8.21 -10.57
CA ARG A 556 -8.64 8.63 -9.28
C ARG A 556 -10.06 9.12 -9.46
N TYR A 557 -11.03 8.36 -8.94
CA TYR A 557 -12.45 8.71 -9.05
C TYR A 557 -12.85 9.89 -8.17
N SER A 558 -12.03 10.20 -7.16
CA SER A 558 -12.24 11.38 -6.30
C SER A 558 -11.93 12.71 -6.98
N ARG A 559 -11.35 12.69 -8.20
CA ARG A 559 -10.91 13.89 -8.92
C ARG A 559 -11.54 14.00 -10.31
N PRO A 560 -11.67 15.21 -10.85
CA PRO A 560 -11.95 15.39 -12.27
C PRO A 560 -10.92 14.66 -13.13
N ALA A 561 -11.34 14.20 -14.31
CA ALA A 561 -10.44 13.67 -15.32
C ALA A 561 -10.83 14.26 -16.67
N SER A 562 -9.87 14.39 -17.59
CA SER A 562 -10.14 14.89 -18.93
C SER A 562 -9.30 14.16 -19.97
N VAL A 563 -9.81 14.13 -21.19
CA VAL A 563 -9.11 13.58 -22.36
C VAL A 563 -9.49 14.39 -23.58
N ALA A 564 -8.51 14.66 -24.43
CA ALA A 564 -8.68 15.37 -25.68
C ALA A 564 -8.07 14.59 -26.85
N TRP A 565 -8.82 14.48 -27.94
CA TRP A 565 -8.35 14.04 -29.25
C TRP A 565 -8.32 15.23 -30.19
N VAL A 566 -7.30 15.26 -31.05
CA VAL A 566 -7.17 16.28 -32.10
C VAL A 566 -7.07 15.57 -33.43
N PHE A 567 -7.96 15.93 -34.34
CA PHE A 567 -8.05 15.41 -35.69
C PHE A 567 -7.74 16.53 -36.69
N GLU A 568 -6.85 16.28 -37.64
CA GLU A 568 -6.41 17.24 -38.66
C GLU A 568 -6.94 16.80 -40.03
N THR A 569 -7.54 17.71 -40.79
CA THR A 569 -7.99 17.41 -42.15
C THR A 569 -6.78 17.34 -43.10
N PRO A 570 -6.86 16.57 -44.21
CA PRO A 570 -5.87 16.65 -45.27
C PRO A 570 -5.69 18.08 -45.76
N GLN A 571 -4.48 18.39 -46.25
CA GLN A 571 -4.21 19.66 -46.89
C GLN A 571 -5.18 19.89 -48.06
N GLY A 572 -5.77 21.08 -48.13
CA GLY A 572 -6.75 21.42 -49.17
C GLY A 572 -8.17 20.90 -48.93
N MET A 573 -8.44 20.21 -47.81
CA MET A 573 -9.79 19.84 -47.38
C MET A 573 -10.18 20.57 -46.10
N ALA A 574 -11.49 20.63 -45.83
CA ALA A 574 -12.08 21.20 -44.62
C ALA A 574 -13.25 20.35 -44.12
N LEU A 575 -13.56 20.46 -42.84
CA LEU A 575 -14.69 19.78 -42.22
C LEU A 575 -16.02 20.36 -42.75
N ALA A 576 -16.92 19.51 -43.26
CA ALA A 576 -18.28 19.94 -43.64
C ALA A 576 -19.30 19.70 -42.51
N GLY A 577 -19.08 18.67 -41.71
CA GLY A 577 -19.96 18.23 -40.63
C GLY A 577 -19.61 16.81 -40.21
N GLY A 578 -20.34 16.27 -39.24
CA GLY A 578 -20.06 14.93 -38.75
C GLY A 578 -20.87 14.55 -37.52
N ARG A 579 -20.66 13.33 -37.04
CA ARG A 579 -21.32 12.76 -35.87
C ARG A 579 -20.29 12.19 -34.92
N LEU A 580 -20.40 12.56 -33.65
CA LEU A 580 -19.59 12.02 -32.56
C LEU A 580 -20.47 11.09 -31.72
N THR A 581 -20.13 9.82 -31.62
CA THR A 581 -20.78 8.87 -30.71
C THR A 581 -19.87 8.54 -29.54
N VAL A 582 -20.39 8.75 -28.34
CA VAL A 582 -19.73 8.46 -27.06
C VAL A 582 -20.49 7.33 -26.40
N THR A 583 -19.86 6.17 -26.23
CA THR A 583 -20.45 5.06 -25.47
C THR A 583 -19.94 5.11 -24.04
N ALA A 584 -20.82 5.44 -23.10
CA ALA A 584 -20.49 5.52 -21.68
C ALA A 584 -20.91 4.25 -20.94
N ALA A 585 -20.16 3.87 -19.90
CA ALA A 585 -20.47 2.77 -19.00
C ALA A 585 -20.79 3.29 -17.59
N LEU A 586 -21.87 2.81 -16.97
CA LEU A 586 -22.26 3.11 -15.59
C LEU A 586 -22.18 1.85 -14.73
N PHE A 587 -21.28 1.87 -13.75
CA PHE A 587 -21.20 0.87 -12.70
C PHE A 587 -22.09 1.30 -11.55
N LYS A 588 -23.17 0.55 -11.31
CA LYS A 588 -24.17 0.91 -10.29
C LYS A 588 -25.04 -0.28 -9.85
N LYS A 589 -25.29 -0.38 -8.55
CA LYS A 589 -26.18 -1.37 -7.93
C LYS A 589 -27.39 -0.76 -7.21
N SER A 590 -27.20 0.29 -6.39
CA SER A 590 -28.29 0.79 -5.53
C SER A 590 -29.35 1.55 -6.33
N ARG A 591 -30.63 1.35 -5.99
CA ARG A 591 -31.76 2.11 -6.56
C ARG A 591 -32.17 3.31 -5.72
N LEU A 592 -31.64 3.44 -4.51
CA LEU A 592 -32.06 4.48 -3.56
C LEU A 592 -31.59 5.88 -3.94
N ARG A 593 -30.48 5.98 -4.67
CA ARG A 593 -29.84 7.25 -5.02
C ARG A 593 -29.29 7.19 -6.44
N PRO A 594 -29.57 8.18 -7.30
CA PRO A 594 -28.88 8.32 -8.59
C PRO A 594 -27.37 8.43 -8.40
N ALA A 595 -26.61 7.95 -9.39
CA ALA A 595 -25.20 8.30 -9.48
C ALA A 595 -25.08 9.78 -9.87
N ASP A 596 -24.13 10.50 -9.29
CA ASP A 596 -23.96 11.94 -9.49
C ASP A 596 -22.69 12.31 -10.27
N SER A 597 -21.85 11.33 -10.62
CA SER A 597 -20.78 11.52 -11.60
C SER A 597 -21.33 11.85 -12.99
N ARG A 598 -20.61 12.66 -13.76
CA ARG A 598 -21.03 13.12 -15.10
C ARG A 598 -19.89 13.07 -16.10
N LEU A 599 -20.23 12.85 -17.37
CA LEU A 599 -19.32 13.06 -18.50
C LEU A 599 -19.81 14.25 -19.32
N THR A 600 -18.97 15.27 -19.49
CA THR A 600 -19.26 16.38 -20.41
C THR A 600 -18.53 16.15 -21.71
N VAL A 601 -19.21 16.35 -22.84
CA VAL A 601 -18.65 16.19 -24.18
C VAL A 601 -18.62 17.55 -24.87
N GLU A 602 -17.46 17.92 -25.39
CA GLU A 602 -17.20 19.23 -26.00
C GLU A 602 -16.38 19.07 -27.28
N ALA A 603 -16.53 20.01 -28.22
CA ALA A 603 -15.71 20.05 -29.43
C ALA A 603 -15.25 21.49 -29.75
N ALA A 604 -14.11 21.64 -30.40
CA ALA A 604 -13.56 22.92 -30.84
C ALA A 604 -12.98 22.82 -32.25
N GLY A 605 -13.03 23.93 -33.00
CA GLY A 605 -12.39 24.07 -34.31
C GLY A 605 -11.01 24.71 -34.20
N ASP A 606 -10.57 25.39 -35.26
CA ASP A 606 -9.25 26.04 -35.33
C ASP A 606 -9.07 27.20 -34.34
N ASP A 607 -10.16 27.83 -33.90
CA ASP A 607 -10.14 28.94 -32.93
C ASP A 607 -9.88 28.47 -31.48
N GLY A 608 -9.87 27.16 -31.24
CA GLY A 608 -9.68 26.55 -29.93
C GLY A 608 -10.82 26.78 -28.94
N ARG A 609 -11.95 27.37 -29.36
CA ARG A 609 -13.08 27.65 -28.48
C ARG A 609 -13.98 26.41 -28.36
N PHE A 610 -14.03 25.84 -27.16
CA PHE A 610 -14.88 24.67 -26.90
C PHE A 610 -16.38 25.02 -26.90
N ILE A 611 -17.14 24.24 -27.67
CA ILE A 611 -18.59 24.24 -27.77
C ILE A 611 -19.11 22.97 -27.05
N PRO A 612 -19.96 23.10 -26.02
CA PRO A 612 -20.57 21.94 -25.37
C PRO A 612 -21.51 21.19 -26.32
N LEU A 613 -21.32 19.88 -26.46
CA LEU A 613 -22.18 18.98 -27.22
C LEU A 613 -23.26 18.36 -26.34
N GLY A 614 -22.91 17.99 -25.10
CA GLY A 614 -23.87 17.48 -24.13
C GLY A 614 -23.24 16.93 -22.86
N VAL A 615 -24.10 16.38 -22.00
CA VAL A 615 -23.72 15.76 -20.73
C VAL A 615 -24.36 14.39 -20.62
N ILE A 616 -23.56 13.37 -20.35
CA ILE A 616 -24.03 12.01 -20.04
C ILE A 616 -24.03 11.85 -18.51
N SER A 617 -25.20 11.55 -17.96
CA SER A 617 -25.43 11.39 -16.52
C SER A 617 -26.27 10.13 -16.26
N HIS A 618 -26.62 9.88 -15.00
CA HIS A 618 -27.41 8.71 -14.58
C HIS A 618 -28.65 8.45 -15.45
N ASP A 619 -29.42 9.47 -15.77
CA ASP A 619 -30.74 9.31 -16.43
C ASP A 619 -30.61 8.67 -17.82
N ALA A 620 -29.53 8.96 -18.55
CA ALA A 620 -29.25 8.38 -19.87
C ALA A 620 -29.25 6.83 -19.88
N PHE A 621 -28.93 6.20 -18.75
CA PHE A 621 -28.84 4.73 -18.63
C PHE A 621 -30.16 4.04 -18.27
N PHE A 622 -31.18 4.80 -17.87
CA PHE A 622 -32.45 4.25 -17.37
C PHE A 622 -33.68 4.74 -18.13
N GLU A 623 -33.55 5.82 -18.91
CA GLU A 623 -34.62 6.29 -19.78
C GLU A 623 -34.92 5.28 -20.92
N PRO A 624 -36.20 4.94 -21.16
CA PRO A 624 -36.57 4.08 -22.29
C PRO A 624 -36.19 4.70 -23.64
N GLY A 625 -35.67 3.88 -24.56
CA GLY A 625 -35.38 4.31 -25.94
C GLY A 625 -33.96 4.86 -26.18
N THR A 626 -33.13 4.99 -25.15
CA THR A 626 -31.71 5.45 -25.25
C THR A 626 -30.76 4.42 -25.84
N GLY A 627 -31.21 3.19 -26.08
CA GLY A 627 -30.34 2.08 -26.51
C GLY A 627 -29.45 1.53 -25.40
N ALA A 628 -29.66 1.96 -24.14
CA ALA A 628 -28.91 1.46 -22.99
C ALA A 628 -29.09 -0.06 -22.79
N LYS A 629 -27.99 -0.77 -22.51
CA LYS A 629 -27.97 -2.22 -22.32
C LYS A 629 -27.17 -2.60 -21.08
N GLU A 630 -27.64 -3.60 -20.36
CA GLU A 630 -26.87 -4.23 -19.28
C GLU A 630 -25.90 -5.24 -19.90
N ILE A 631 -24.62 -5.12 -19.57
CA ILE A 631 -23.56 -6.00 -20.06
C ILE A 631 -22.81 -6.62 -18.87
N ARG A 632 -22.03 -7.68 -19.15
CA ARG A 632 -21.12 -8.30 -18.19
C ARG A 632 -19.68 -8.12 -18.67
N PRO A 633 -18.92 -7.16 -18.13
CA PRO A 633 -17.52 -6.99 -18.51
C PRO A 633 -16.70 -8.21 -18.10
N GLY A 634 -15.61 -8.47 -18.83
CA GLY A 634 -14.75 -9.65 -18.65
C GLY A 634 -13.90 -9.64 -17.38
N PHE A 635 -13.85 -8.52 -16.66
CA PHE A 635 -13.03 -8.33 -15.47
C PHE A 635 -13.82 -7.80 -14.27
N PHE A 636 -13.33 -8.15 -13.09
CA PHE A 636 -14.01 -8.04 -11.81
C PHE A 636 -13.14 -7.25 -10.82
N GLU A 637 -13.64 -6.09 -10.36
CA GLU A 637 -13.08 -5.39 -9.20
C GLU A 637 -13.10 -6.33 -7.99
N GLU A 638 -12.05 -6.38 -7.14
CA GLU A 638 -11.78 -7.37 -6.07
C GLU A 638 -12.95 -8.09 -5.36
N MET A 639 -14.12 -7.44 -5.25
CA MET A 639 -15.36 -8.00 -4.74
C MET A 639 -16.53 -7.63 -5.67
N ASP A 640 -17.46 -8.58 -5.91
CA ASP A 640 -18.54 -8.40 -6.89
C ASP A 640 -19.66 -7.46 -6.44
N PHE A 641 -19.33 -6.24 -6.05
CA PHE A 641 -20.35 -5.33 -5.56
C PHE A 641 -21.35 -4.94 -6.64
N TYR A 642 -21.04 -5.14 -7.91
CA TYR A 642 -21.91 -4.86 -9.05
C TYR A 642 -22.47 -6.11 -9.74
N ASP A 643 -22.33 -7.29 -9.12
CA ASP A 643 -22.81 -8.59 -9.63
C ASP A 643 -22.34 -8.91 -11.08
N GLY A 644 -21.16 -8.42 -11.43
CA GLY A 644 -20.44 -8.58 -12.68
C GLY A 644 -21.07 -7.80 -13.81
N ARG A 645 -21.77 -6.69 -13.51
CA ARG A 645 -22.59 -5.96 -14.47
C ARG A 645 -22.34 -4.47 -14.46
N CYS A 646 -22.45 -3.89 -15.64
CA CYS A 646 -22.61 -2.45 -15.82
C CYS A 646 -23.65 -2.17 -16.89
N ARG A 647 -24.13 -0.93 -16.98
CA ARG A 647 -24.98 -0.48 -18.10
C ARG A 647 -24.13 0.33 -19.05
N VAL A 648 -24.26 0.09 -20.35
CA VAL A 648 -23.64 0.90 -21.40
C VAL A 648 -24.70 1.63 -22.20
N VAL A 649 -24.42 2.87 -22.61
CA VAL A 649 -25.30 3.67 -23.46
C VAL A 649 -24.49 4.41 -24.53
N PRO A 650 -24.79 4.22 -25.83
CA PRO A 650 -24.24 5.05 -26.89
C PRO A 650 -25.04 6.36 -26.99
N VAL A 651 -24.35 7.50 -26.97
CA VAL A 651 -24.95 8.82 -27.17
C VAL A 651 -24.30 9.49 -28.36
N THR A 652 -25.09 9.82 -29.39
CA THR A 652 -24.62 10.46 -30.62
C THR A 652 -24.94 11.94 -30.62
N TYR A 653 -23.94 12.75 -30.95
CA TYR A 653 -23.99 14.20 -31.09
C TYR A 653 -23.70 14.60 -32.54
N GLU A 654 -24.55 15.44 -33.11
CA GLU A 654 -24.25 16.12 -34.38
C GLU A 654 -23.21 17.23 -34.12
N LEU A 655 -22.19 17.31 -34.97
CA LEU A 655 -21.19 18.37 -34.86
C LEU A 655 -21.84 19.73 -35.22
N PRO A 656 -21.67 20.78 -34.39
CA PRO A 656 -22.23 22.09 -34.65
C PRO A 656 -21.77 22.68 -35.99
N ALA A 657 -22.66 23.35 -36.70
CA ALA A 657 -22.34 24.02 -37.97
C ALA A 657 -21.22 25.07 -37.85
N ALA A 658 -20.98 25.61 -36.64
CA ALA A 658 -19.87 26.53 -36.37
C ALA A 658 -18.48 25.89 -36.53
N LEU A 659 -18.39 24.56 -36.55
CA LEU A 659 -17.14 23.82 -36.80
C LEU A 659 -16.89 23.56 -38.29
N ALA A 660 -17.86 23.85 -39.16
CA ALA A 660 -17.68 23.69 -40.60
C ALA A 660 -16.62 24.66 -41.12
N GLY A 661 -15.79 24.20 -42.05
CA GLY A 661 -14.63 24.93 -42.57
C GLY A 661 -13.35 24.75 -41.76
N ALA A 662 -13.41 24.14 -40.57
CA ALA A 662 -12.22 23.93 -39.74
C ALA A 662 -11.24 22.93 -40.37
N GLY A 663 -9.94 23.25 -40.30
CA GLY A 663 -8.84 22.34 -40.64
C GLY A 663 -8.44 21.41 -39.50
N ARG A 664 -8.89 21.71 -38.28
CA ARG A 664 -8.67 20.91 -37.08
C ARG A 664 -9.95 20.78 -36.26
N LEU A 665 -10.23 19.57 -35.82
CA LEU A 665 -11.31 19.25 -34.90
C LEU A 665 -10.71 18.70 -33.60
N THR A 666 -10.96 19.38 -32.49
CA THR A 666 -10.63 18.89 -31.14
C THR A 666 -11.88 18.36 -30.49
N VAL A 667 -11.86 17.14 -29.98
CA VAL A 667 -12.92 16.55 -29.15
C VAL A 667 -12.40 16.40 -27.73
N ARG A 668 -13.13 16.90 -26.73
CA ARG A 668 -12.76 16.78 -25.31
C ARG A 668 -13.89 16.14 -24.52
N LEU A 669 -13.52 15.18 -23.67
CA LEU A 669 -14.39 14.59 -22.68
C LEU A 669 -13.86 14.90 -21.29
N ASN A 670 -14.73 15.35 -20.39
CA ASN A 670 -14.38 15.56 -18.98
C ASN A 670 -15.27 14.69 -18.09
N TYR A 671 -14.65 13.94 -17.19
CA TYR A 671 -15.27 13.28 -16.07
C TYR A 671 -15.35 14.22 -14.88
N LEU A 672 -16.56 14.36 -14.33
CA LEU A 672 -16.82 15.06 -13.08
C LEU A 672 -17.11 14.02 -11.98
N PRO A 673 -16.37 14.06 -10.86
CA PRO A 673 -16.49 13.07 -9.80
C PRO A 673 -17.83 13.15 -9.09
N GLY A 674 -18.35 11.99 -8.70
CA GLY A 674 -19.56 11.85 -7.88
C GLY A 674 -19.26 11.65 -6.40
N GLN A 675 -20.23 11.91 -5.54
CA GLN A 675 -20.18 11.60 -4.10
C GLN A 675 -21.13 10.46 -3.71
N ALA A 676 -22.05 10.07 -4.59
CA ALA A 676 -22.96 8.94 -4.39
C ALA A 676 -22.49 7.71 -5.16
N GLU A 677 -22.88 6.53 -4.67
CA GLU A 677 -22.55 5.26 -5.31
C GLU A 677 -22.85 5.25 -6.82
N GLY A 678 -21.82 4.86 -7.55
CA GLY A 678 -21.81 4.68 -8.99
C GLY A 678 -20.89 5.67 -9.68
N PHE A 679 -20.20 5.17 -10.71
CA PHE A 679 -19.26 5.96 -11.49
C PHE A 679 -19.39 5.66 -12.98
N LEU A 680 -18.94 6.62 -13.78
CA LEU A 680 -18.90 6.55 -15.23
C LEU A 680 -17.50 6.18 -15.73
N GLY A 681 -17.47 5.32 -16.74
CA GLY A 681 -16.33 5.07 -17.62
C GLY A 681 -16.72 5.33 -19.08
N LEU A 682 -15.73 5.31 -19.96
CA LEU A 682 -15.91 5.42 -21.41
C LEU A 682 -15.60 4.07 -22.06
N ASP A 683 -16.60 3.49 -22.70
CA ASP A 683 -16.56 2.16 -23.31
C ASP A 683 -16.14 2.22 -24.79
N ALA A 684 -16.53 3.27 -25.51
CA ALA A 684 -16.08 3.50 -26.87
C ALA A 684 -16.20 4.97 -27.28
N LEU A 685 -15.40 5.38 -28.26
CA LEU A 685 -15.49 6.65 -28.96
C LEU A 685 -15.52 6.40 -30.47
N ALA A 686 -16.52 6.95 -31.15
CA ALA A 686 -16.62 6.91 -32.60
C ALA A 686 -16.87 8.30 -33.20
N LEU A 687 -16.18 8.64 -34.28
CA LEU A 687 -16.33 9.91 -35.00
C LEU A 687 -16.46 9.65 -36.50
N GLU A 688 -17.56 10.11 -37.09
CA GLU A 688 -17.74 10.20 -38.53
C GLU A 688 -17.59 11.67 -38.95
N ALA A 689 -16.62 11.98 -39.80
CA ALA A 689 -16.38 13.33 -40.29
C ALA A 689 -16.50 13.38 -41.82
N ARG A 690 -17.39 14.24 -42.33
CA ARG A 690 -17.52 14.50 -43.76
C ARG A 690 -16.59 15.63 -44.15
N LEU A 691 -15.76 15.39 -45.16
CA LEU A 691 -14.79 16.36 -45.66
C LEU A 691 -15.18 16.89 -47.04
N VAL A 692 -14.88 18.16 -47.29
CA VAL A 692 -15.08 18.83 -48.58
C VAL A 692 -13.81 19.58 -48.98
N PRO A 693 -13.58 19.84 -50.27
CA PRO A 693 -12.49 20.72 -50.70
C PRO A 693 -12.58 22.08 -50.00
N GLY A 694 -11.48 22.53 -49.42
CA GLY A 694 -11.34 23.82 -48.75
C GLY A 694 -10.74 24.90 -49.64
N ASP A 695 -10.60 26.12 -49.11
CA ASP A 695 -10.15 27.30 -49.87
C ASP A 695 -8.70 27.21 -50.40
N LYS A 696 -7.91 26.26 -49.89
CA LYS A 696 -6.51 26.00 -50.28
C LYS A 696 -6.33 24.80 -51.24
N ALA A 697 -7.35 24.45 -52.02
CA ALA A 697 -7.33 23.29 -52.93
C ALA A 697 -6.26 23.32 -54.05
N GLY A 698 -5.46 24.38 -54.17
CA GLY A 698 -4.42 24.55 -55.21
C GLY A 698 -2.98 24.26 -54.78
N GLU A 699 -2.72 23.92 -53.51
CA GLU A 699 -1.38 23.53 -53.04
C GLU A 699 -1.08 22.03 -53.33
N PRO A 700 0.20 21.62 -53.44
CA PRO A 700 0.56 20.22 -53.65
C PRO A 700 0.01 19.34 -52.51
N LEU A 701 -0.77 18.31 -52.85
CA LEU A 701 -1.29 17.36 -51.88
C LEU A 701 -0.15 16.54 -51.27
N VAL A 702 0.14 16.75 -49.99
CA VAL A 702 0.97 15.81 -49.21
C VAL A 702 0.13 14.55 -48.94
N PRO A 703 0.62 13.34 -49.26
CA PRO A 703 -0.10 12.12 -48.94
C PRO A 703 -0.43 12.04 -47.45
N VAL A 704 -1.65 11.61 -47.11
CA VAL A 704 -2.14 11.53 -45.71
C VAL A 704 -1.15 10.76 -44.82
N LEU A 705 -0.62 9.64 -45.32
CA LEU A 705 0.39 8.84 -44.62
C LEU A 705 1.69 9.61 -44.35
N ALA A 706 2.18 10.39 -45.32
CA ALA A 706 3.39 11.19 -45.15
C ALA A 706 3.18 12.28 -44.09
N ARG A 707 2.02 12.95 -44.12
CA ARG A 707 1.66 13.95 -43.11
C ARG A 707 1.53 13.34 -41.71
N GLN A 708 0.88 12.18 -41.60
CA GLN A 708 0.76 11.46 -40.34
C GLN A 708 2.14 11.00 -39.82
N ALA A 709 3.05 10.60 -40.71
CA ALA A 709 4.42 10.26 -40.37
C ALA A 709 5.21 11.46 -39.85
N GLU A 710 5.09 12.64 -40.45
CA GLU A 710 5.72 13.88 -39.94
C GLU A 710 5.33 14.16 -38.48
N HIS A 711 4.03 14.12 -38.16
CA HIS A 711 3.56 14.32 -36.79
C HIS A 711 4.13 13.27 -35.83
N TRP A 712 4.07 11.99 -36.22
CA TRP A 712 4.55 10.89 -35.40
C TRP A 712 6.06 10.97 -35.14
N LEU A 713 6.86 11.22 -36.18
CA LEU A 713 8.32 11.38 -36.09
C LEU A 713 8.72 12.56 -35.20
N ALA A 714 8.02 13.70 -35.33
CA ALA A 714 8.23 14.86 -34.49
C ALA A 714 7.92 14.58 -33.01
N ASN A 715 6.79 13.91 -32.73
CA ASN A 715 6.39 13.55 -31.38
C ASN A 715 7.36 12.57 -30.72
N VAL A 716 7.85 11.57 -31.47
CA VAL A 716 8.79 10.58 -30.91
C VAL A 716 10.23 11.08 -30.88
N GLY A 717 10.55 12.13 -31.64
CA GLY A 717 11.91 12.65 -31.78
C GLY A 717 12.85 11.64 -32.44
N ALA A 718 12.37 10.91 -33.45
CA ALA A 718 13.15 9.90 -34.15
C ALA A 718 14.37 10.51 -34.86
N VAL A 719 15.45 9.75 -34.93
CA VAL A 719 16.65 10.10 -35.70
C VAL A 719 17.07 8.97 -36.63
N PRO A 720 17.82 9.28 -37.70
CA PRO A 720 18.38 8.26 -38.55
C PRO A 720 19.39 7.43 -37.76
N TRP A 721 19.48 6.13 -38.05
CA TRP A 721 20.45 5.26 -37.41
C TRP A 721 21.87 5.57 -37.93
N PRO A 722 22.82 5.93 -37.05
CA PRO A 722 24.19 6.23 -37.43
C PRO A 722 24.89 4.97 -37.95
N GLN A 723 25.11 4.89 -39.27
CA GLN A 723 25.81 3.77 -39.91
C GLN A 723 27.31 3.74 -39.58
N ASP A 724 27.84 4.78 -38.94
CA ASP A 724 29.24 4.95 -38.54
C ASP A 724 29.58 4.35 -37.17
N GLY A 725 28.61 3.73 -36.49
CA GLY A 725 28.81 3.05 -35.21
C GLY A 725 28.84 3.97 -33.99
N ALA A 726 28.43 5.25 -34.14
CA ALA A 726 28.26 6.15 -33.01
C ALA A 726 27.19 5.63 -32.02
N ARG A 727 27.53 5.61 -30.72
CA ARG A 727 26.60 5.17 -29.66
C ARG A 727 25.70 6.34 -29.22
N ASP A 728 24.44 6.28 -29.59
CA ASP A 728 23.37 7.16 -29.08
C ASP A 728 22.29 6.30 -28.40
N SER A 729 21.74 6.80 -27.30
CA SER A 729 20.47 6.38 -26.70
C SER A 729 19.24 6.76 -27.56
N GLY A 730 19.42 6.84 -28.88
CA GLY A 730 18.46 7.37 -29.84
C GLY A 730 17.25 6.46 -30.06
N ARG A 731 16.20 7.06 -30.60
CA ARG A 731 15.00 6.36 -31.10
C ARG A 731 15.09 6.36 -32.62
N TYR A 732 15.05 5.18 -33.23
CA TYR A 732 15.37 5.02 -34.65
C TYR A 732 14.12 4.60 -35.42
N ALA A 733 13.72 5.42 -36.39
CA ALA A 733 12.64 5.09 -37.30
C ALA A 733 13.19 4.49 -38.59
N PHE A 734 12.56 3.43 -39.08
CA PHE A 734 12.88 2.76 -40.34
C PHE A 734 11.64 2.69 -41.22
N VAL A 735 11.82 2.82 -42.52
CA VAL A 735 10.81 2.38 -43.49
C VAL A 735 10.61 0.87 -43.32
N ALA A 736 9.35 0.44 -43.18
CA ALA A 736 9.05 -0.98 -43.07
C ALA A 736 9.41 -1.70 -44.39
N PRO A 737 9.87 -2.96 -44.34
CA PRO A 737 10.06 -3.76 -45.54
C PRO A 737 8.76 -3.82 -46.36
N ASP A 738 8.86 -3.61 -47.67
CA ASP A 738 7.71 -3.59 -48.60
C ASP A 738 6.65 -2.50 -48.36
N ALA A 739 7.00 -1.42 -47.63
CA ALA A 739 6.10 -0.31 -47.39
C ALA A 739 5.65 0.38 -48.69
N PRO A 740 4.34 0.62 -48.89
CA PRO A 740 3.86 1.40 -50.02
C PRO A 740 4.38 2.85 -49.92
N ALA A 741 4.81 3.41 -51.05
CA ALA A 741 5.46 4.73 -51.11
C ALA A 741 6.73 4.84 -50.22
N GLY A 742 7.48 3.75 -50.06
CA GLY A 742 8.71 3.70 -49.27
C GLY A 742 9.71 4.81 -49.60
N ASP A 743 9.84 5.20 -50.87
CA ASP A 743 10.72 6.30 -51.30
C ASP A 743 10.31 7.66 -50.72
N VAL A 744 9.00 7.93 -50.60
CA VAL A 744 8.46 9.16 -50.01
C VAL A 744 8.75 9.18 -48.51
N LEU A 745 8.55 8.05 -47.83
CA LEU A 745 8.79 7.91 -46.40
C LEU A 745 10.29 7.96 -46.06
N ALA A 746 11.15 7.39 -46.91
CA ALA A 746 12.60 7.46 -46.77
C ALA A 746 13.15 8.89 -46.93
N GLY A 747 12.44 9.76 -47.63
CA GLY A 747 12.78 11.18 -47.77
C GLY A 747 12.45 12.04 -46.55
N LEU A 748 11.73 11.52 -45.55
CA LEU A 748 11.38 12.26 -44.35
C LEU A 748 12.57 12.39 -43.40
N ALA A 749 12.70 13.56 -42.76
CA ALA A 749 13.74 13.79 -41.76
C ALA A 749 13.60 12.82 -40.58
N GLY A 750 14.70 12.21 -40.15
CA GLY A 750 14.71 11.29 -39.01
C GLY A 750 14.41 9.83 -39.34
N VAL A 751 14.17 9.48 -40.61
CA VAL A 751 13.87 8.11 -41.05
C VAL A 751 15.10 7.47 -41.70
N SER A 752 15.35 6.22 -41.35
CA SER A 752 16.34 5.37 -42.02
C SER A 752 15.67 4.53 -43.12
N PRO A 753 16.35 4.28 -44.24
CA PRO A 753 15.80 3.46 -45.31
C PRO A 753 15.71 1.99 -44.87
N ALA A 754 14.87 1.18 -45.53
CA ALA A 754 14.57 -0.20 -45.13
C ALA A 754 15.83 -1.10 -45.15
N GLU A 755 16.79 -0.81 -46.04
CA GLU A 755 18.04 -1.54 -46.20
C GLU A 755 18.97 -1.42 -44.98
N ALA A 756 18.79 -0.38 -44.15
CA ALA A 756 19.57 -0.17 -42.94
C ALA A 756 19.08 -1.05 -41.77
N LEU A 757 17.83 -1.53 -41.80
CA LEU A 757 17.20 -2.27 -40.72
C LEU A 757 17.92 -3.59 -40.35
N PRO A 758 18.37 -4.44 -41.31
CA PRO A 758 19.11 -5.66 -40.96
C PRO A 758 20.40 -5.39 -40.20
N GLY A 759 21.13 -4.32 -40.55
CA GLY A 759 22.34 -3.91 -39.84
C GLY A 759 22.04 -3.47 -38.41
N PHE A 760 20.96 -2.71 -38.22
CA PHE A 760 20.50 -2.29 -36.90
C PHE A 760 20.09 -3.49 -36.02
N LEU A 761 19.32 -4.43 -36.57
CA LEU A 761 18.89 -5.64 -35.85
C LEU A 761 20.06 -6.57 -35.52
N ALA A 762 21.10 -6.60 -36.36
CA ALA A 762 22.34 -7.30 -36.06
C ALA A 762 23.11 -6.66 -34.88
N ALA A 763 23.08 -5.33 -34.77
CA ALA A 763 23.66 -4.59 -33.65
C ALA A 763 22.82 -4.69 -32.35
N HIS A 764 21.51 -4.94 -32.48
CA HIS A 764 20.55 -5.03 -31.38
C HIS A 764 19.74 -6.33 -31.44
N PRO A 765 20.38 -7.50 -31.25
CA PRO A 765 19.73 -8.79 -31.42
C PRO A 765 18.56 -8.97 -30.43
N GLY A 766 17.40 -9.40 -30.95
CA GLY A 766 16.20 -9.66 -30.15
C GLY A 766 15.36 -8.44 -29.81
N LEU A 767 15.76 -7.23 -30.23
CA LEU A 767 14.95 -6.02 -30.03
C LEU A 767 13.72 -6.03 -30.95
N ALA A 768 12.53 -5.98 -30.35
CA ALA A 768 11.27 -5.81 -31.07
C ALA A 768 10.99 -4.33 -31.36
N PRO A 769 10.21 -3.99 -32.40
CA PRO A 769 9.80 -2.61 -32.63
C PRO A 769 9.02 -2.08 -31.42
N ALA A 770 9.40 -0.89 -30.96
CA ALA A 770 8.77 -0.17 -29.87
C ALA A 770 7.35 0.31 -30.25
N ALA A 771 7.17 0.73 -31.50
CA ALA A 771 5.88 1.12 -32.07
C ALA A 771 5.95 1.00 -33.61
N ALA A 772 4.79 0.98 -34.26
CA ALA A 772 4.70 1.02 -35.71
C ALA A 772 3.62 2.02 -36.13
N LEU A 773 3.90 2.76 -37.21
CA LEU A 773 2.88 3.55 -37.89
C LEU A 773 2.37 2.73 -39.09
N ALA A 774 1.08 2.45 -39.11
CA ALA A 774 0.44 1.70 -40.18
C ALA A 774 -0.12 2.62 -41.28
N ASP A 775 -0.21 2.08 -42.50
CA ASP A 775 -0.95 2.67 -43.62
C ASP A 775 -2.47 2.48 -43.48
N ALA A 776 -3.23 2.99 -44.44
CA ALA A 776 -4.70 2.88 -44.48
C ALA A 776 -5.21 1.41 -44.58
N SER A 777 -4.37 0.47 -45.01
CA SER A 777 -4.68 -0.96 -45.07
C SER A 777 -4.32 -1.72 -43.79
N GLY A 778 -3.71 -1.04 -42.81
CA GLY A 778 -3.23 -1.63 -41.56
C GLY A 778 -1.85 -2.29 -41.66
N ARG A 779 -1.12 -2.15 -42.78
CA ARG A 779 0.26 -2.65 -42.89
C ARG A 779 1.23 -1.64 -42.29
N ALA A 780 2.28 -2.11 -41.64
CA ALA A 780 3.31 -1.23 -41.11
C ALA A 780 3.99 -0.46 -42.26
N ALA A 781 4.05 0.87 -42.15
CA ALA A 781 4.74 1.77 -43.07
C ALA A 781 6.06 2.27 -42.48
N LEU A 782 6.05 2.60 -41.18
CA LEU A 782 7.26 2.93 -40.41
C LEU A 782 7.35 2.06 -39.16
N LEU A 783 8.56 1.67 -38.80
CA LEU A 783 8.89 0.93 -37.58
C LEU A 783 9.79 1.79 -36.69
N LEU A 784 9.41 1.96 -35.43
CA LEU A 784 10.21 2.65 -34.43
C LEU A 784 10.90 1.62 -33.54
N TYR A 785 12.21 1.76 -33.35
CA TYR A 785 12.99 0.99 -32.41
C TYR A 785 13.60 1.89 -31.34
N ASP A 786 13.56 1.42 -30.10
CA ASP A 786 14.19 2.09 -28.95
C ASP A 786 15.01 1.06 -28.16
N PRO A 787 16.35 1.03 -28.33
CA PRO A 787 17.23 0.12 -27.58
C PRO A 787 17.17 0.32 -26.05
N SER A 788 16.73 1.48 -25.57
CA SER A 788 16.64 1.78 -24.13
C SER A 788 15.55 0.99 -23.41
N LEU A 789 14.59 0.41 -24.14
CA LEU A 789 13.59 -0.49 -23.57
C LEU A 789 14.25 -1.76 -23.01
N ALA A 790 15.26 -2.28 -23.70
CA ALA A 790 16.00 -3.47 -23.31
C ALA A 790 17.22 -3.15 -22.44
N ASN A 791 18.00 -2.14 -22.84
CA ASN A 791 19.24 -1.74 -22.16
C ASN A 791 19.18 -0.24 -21.87
N PRO A 792 18.53 0.17 -20.77
CA PRO A 792 18.33 1.58 -20.45
C PRO A 792 19.64 2.26 -20.02
N GLY A 793 19.76 3.56 -20.35
CA GLY A 793 20.92 4.39 -20.00
C GLY A 793 22.01 4.36 -21.06
N LEU A 794 22.98 5.28 -20.95
CA LEU A 794 24.13 5.32 -21.84
C LEU A 794 25.23 4.41 -21.31
N ALA A 795 25.51 3.32 -22.02
CA ALA A 795 26.58 2.38 -21.67
C ALA A 795 27.96 2.97 -21.96
N LEU A 796 28.72 3.29 -20.91
CA LEU A 796 30.05 3.86 -20.94
C LEU A 796 31.06 2.95 -20.22
N SER A 797 32.22 2.74 -20.85
CA SER A 797 33.34 2.00 -20.27
C SER A 797 34.67 2.50 -20.83
N ALA A 798 35.80 2.00 -20.33
CA ALA A 798 37.11 2.36 -20.90
C ALA A 798 37.23 2.05 -22.41
N ALA A 799 36.57 0.98 -22.88
CA ALA A 799 36.56 0.59 -24.30
C ALA A 799 35.59 1.43 -25.15
N ALA A 800 34.61 2.07 -24.52
CA ALA A 800 33.63 2.92 -25.17
C ALA A 800 33.33 4.13 -24.27
N PRO A 801 34.25 5.10 -24.20
CA PRO A 801 34.22 6.14 -23.17
C PRO A 801 33.28 7.29 -23.49
N ALA A 802 32.66 7.33 -24.67
CA ALA A 802 31.82 8.46 -25.07
C ALA A 802 30.55 8.00 -25.80
N GLY A 803 29.49 8.77 -25.63
CA GLY A 803 28.26 8.65 -26.40
C GLY A 803 27.34 9.84 -26.21
N GLN A 804 26.17 9.78 -26.81
CA GLN A 804 25.15 10.82 -26.67
C GLN A 804 24.00 10.31 -25.79
N ALA A 805 23.76 11.02 -24.70
CA ALA A 805 22.61 10.78 -23.82
C ALA A 805 21.48 11.70 -24.24
N ARG A 806 20.29 11.11 -24.47
CA ARG A 806 19.06 11.87 -24.60
C ARG A 806 18.44 12.07 -23.24
N LEU A 807 18.00 13.30 -23.01
CA LEU A 807 17.48 13.74 -21.74
C LEU A 807 15.98 13.94 -21.89
N ALA A 808 15.22 13.54 -20.87
CA ALA A 808 13.94 14.16 -20.65
C ALA A 808 14.21 15.64 -20.30
N GLY A 809 14.17 16.50 -21.32
CA GLY A 809 14.34 17.94 -21.14
C GLY A 809 13.24 18.53 -20.25
N PRO A 810 13.51 19.61 -19.52
CA PRO A 810 12.45 20.36 -18.87
C PRO A 810 11.45 20.87 -19.92
N PRO A 811 10.17 21.08 -19.57
CA PRO A 811 9.19 21.70 -20.47
C PRO A 811 9.72 23.04 -21.01
N PRO A 812 9.35 23.44 -22.24
CA PRO A 812 9.74 24.73 -22.79
C PRO A 812 9.36 25.88 -21.84
N GLY A 813 10.34 26.70 -21.45
CA GLY A 813 10.12 27.90 -20.62
C GLY A 813 10.38 27.75 -19.11
N GLN A 814 10.88 26.61 -18.62
CA GLN A 814 11.40 26.49 -17.25
C GLN A 814 12.92 26.71 -17.19
N GLU A 815 13.41 27.28 -16.08
CA GLU A 815 14.85 27.44 -15.82
C GLU A 815 15.56 26.08 -15.72
N ALA A 816 16.82 26.03 -16.11
CA ALA A 816 17.62 24.81 -16.04
C ALA A 816 17.90 24.42 -14.57
N GLU A 817 17.14 23.47 -14.05
CA GLU A 817 17.41 22.87 -12.74
C GLU A 817 18.72 22.06 -12.73
N PRO A 818 19.38 21.89 -11.56
CA PRO A 818 20.55 21.04 -11.43
C PRO A 818 20.28 19.61 -11.92
N VAL A 819 21.26 19.04 -12.62
CA VAL A 819 21.18 17.67 -13.15
C VAL A 819 21.36 16.64 -12.05
N SER A 820 20.44 15.68 -11.96
CA SER A 820 20.66 14.45 -11.21
C SER A 820 21.24 13.35 -12.08
N LEU A 821 22.08 12.53 -11.48
CA LEU A 821 22.75 11.41 -12.12
C LEU A 821 22.36 10.11 -11.47
N ARG A 822 22.21 9.07 -12.28
CA ARG A 822 22.23 7.69 -11.80
C ARG A 822 23.30 6.90 -12.56
N LEU A 823 24.13 6.20 -11.80
CA LEU A 823 25.18 5.32 -12.32
C LEU A 823 24.88 3.89 -11.89
N ASP A 824 24.64 3.02 -12.86
CA ASP A 824 24.36 1.60 -12.63
C ASP A 824 25.55 0.77 -13.13
N GLY A 825 26.15 -0.07 -12.28
CA GLY A 825 27.26 -0.95 -12.68
C GLY A 825 28.40 -0.98 -11.66
N ARG A 826 29.66 -1.00 -12.15
CA ARG A 826 30.87 -0.88 -11.32
C ARG A 826 31.29 0.58 -11.24
N ILE A 827 31.29 1.15 -10.04
CA ILE A 827 31.61 2.56 -9.82
C ILE A 827 33.01 2.65 -9.21
N ALA A 828 33.98 3.08 -10.01
CA ALA A 828 35.38 3.20 -9.63
C ALA A 828 35.83 4.67 -9.72
N MET A 829 35.21 5.51 -8.89
CA MET A 829 35.46 6.96 -8.81
C MET A 829 35.51 7.67 -10.18
N PRO A 830 34.46 7.54 -11.02
CA PRO A 830 34.49 8.03 -12.40
C PRO A 830 34.54 9.56 -12.46
N THR A 831 35.19 10.08 -13.50
CA THR A 831 35.05 11.50 -13.89
C THR A 831 34.22 11.58 -15.17
N LEU A 832 33.07 12.24 -15.11
CA LEU A 832 32.17 12.41 -16.24
C LEU A 832 32.34 13.81 -16.84
N ALA A 833 32.43 13.90 -18.16
CA ALA A 833 32.22 15.13 -18.91
C ALA A 833 30.78 15.13 -19.43
N ILE A 834 29.99 16.13 -19.05
CA ILE A 834 28.61 16.33 -19.49
C ILE A 834 28.56 17.70 -20.16
N ASP A 835 28.34 17.76 -21.48
CA ASP A 835 28.43 19.00 -22.28
C ASP A 835 29.73 19.77 -22.02
N GLY A 836 30.84 19.04 -21.85
CA GLY A 836 32.16 19.60 -21.56
C GLY A 836 32.39 20.03 -20.10
N GLN A 837 31.36 20.02 -19.25
CA GLN A 837 31.51 20.25 -17.80
C GLN A 837 31.99 18.96 -17.12
N GLN A 838 33.09 19.04 -16.38
CA GLN A 838 33.64 17.87 -15.67
C GLN A 838 33.02 17.73 -14.28
N LEU A 839 32.59 16.51 -13.95
CA LEU A 839 32.11 16.11 -12.64
C LEU A 839 32.86 14.86 -12.17
N ALA A 840 33.72 15.03 -11.17
CA ALA A 840 34.31 13.92 -10.46
C ALA A 840 33.28 13.34 -9.50
N VAL A 841 33.01 12.03 -9.60
CA VAL A 841 32.13 11.29 -8.71
C VAL A 841 33.01 10.49 -7.75
N PRO A 842 33.28 10.98 -6.52
CA PRO A 842 34.29 10.38 -5.66
C PRO A 842 33.71 9.22 -4.85
N VAL A 843 33.06 8.27 -5.53
CA VAL A 843 32.42 7.09 -4.94
C VAL A 843 33.05 5.84 -5.55
N LEU A 844 33.42 4.90 -4.70
CA LEU A 844 33.88 3.56 -5.02
C LEU A 844 32.84 2.57 -4.51
N ALA A 845 32.25 1.79 -5.43
CA ALA A 845 31.26 0.78 -5.11
C ALA A 845 31.40 -0.45 -6.03
N PRO A 846 31.10 -1.67 -5.53
CA PRO A 846 31.20 -2.90 -6.30
C PRO A 846 30.34 -2.94 -7.57
N ALA A 847 30.66 -3.84 -8.50
CA ALA A 847 29.78 -4.15 -9.63
C ALA A 847 28.39 -4.62 -9.13
N GLY A 848 27.32 -4.13 -9.77
CA GLY A 848 25.93 -4.33 -9.30
C GLY A 848 25.44 -3.22 -8.36
N SER A 849 26.20 -2.11 -8.27
CA SER A 849 25.79 -0.92 -7.52
C SER A 849 24.98 0.03 -8.40
N ARG A 850 24.08 0.76 -7.76
CA ARG A 850 23.29 1.85 -8.31
C ARG A 850 23.49 3.08 -7.45
N LEU A 851 24.10 4.09 -8.00
CA LEU A 851 24.35 5.36 -7.31
C LEU A 851 23.45 6.43 -7.91
N THR A 852 22.53 6.94 -7.11
CA THR A 852 21.72 8.10 -7.43
C THR A 852 22.30 9.33 -6.73
N LEU A 853 22.55 10.41 -7.46
CA LEU A 853 23.13 11.65 -6.96
C LEU A 853 22.34 12.85 -7.47
N THR A 854 21.97 13.73 -6.55
CA THR A 854 21.59 15.11 -6.88
C THR A 854 22.71 16.03 -6.38
N PRO A 855 23.58 16.57 -7.27
CA PRO A 855 24.59 17.54 -6.89
C PRO A 855 23.96 18.73 -6.14
N GLY A 856 24.58 19.13 -5.02
CA GLY A 856 24.00 20.13 -4.12
C GLY A 856 22.90 19.61 -3.18
N GLY A 857 22.54 18.33 -3.29
CA GLY A 857 21.45 17.70 -2.54
C GLY A 857 21.84 16.38 -1.87
N ALA A 858 20.98 15.37 -1.99
CA ALA A 858 21.18 14.05 -1.42
C ALA A 858 21.72 13.05 -2.45
N GLY A 859 22.43 12.04 -1.97
CA GLY A 859 22.86 10.89 -2.74
C GLY A 859 22.44 9.59 -2.05
N ARG A 860 22.26 8.53 -2.83
CA ARG A 860 21.94 7.21 -2.33
C ARG A 860 22.62 6.15 -3.18
N LEU A 861 23.41 5.31 -2.52
CA LEU A 861 24.03 4.15 -3.10
C LEU A 861 23.23 2.91 -2.70
N PHE A 862 22.78 2.14 -3.68
CA PHE A 862 22.14 0.84 -3.50
C PHE A 862 23.02 -0.24 -4.12
N PHE A 863 23.20 -1.35 -3.41
CA PHE A 863 23.98 -2.49 -3.88
C PHE A 863 23.22 -3.78 -3.58
N ALA A 864 23.02 -4.60 -4.60
CA ALA A 864 22.45 -5.94 -4.44
C ALA A 864 23.40 -6.96 -5.10
N PRO A 865 23.99 -7.88 -4.32
CA PRO A 865 24.83 -8.92 -4.90
C PRO A 865 24.00 -9.97 -5.65
N ASP A 866 24.55 -10.50 -6.75
CA ASP A 866 24.00 -11.66 -7.45
C ASP A 866 24.97 -12.84 -7.35
N TRP A 867 24.55 -13.88 -6.62
CA TRP A 867 25.32 -15.12 -6.44
C TRP A 867 24.82 -16.28 -7.31
N THR A 868 24.00 -16.00 -8.32
CA THR A 868 23.43 -17.03 -9.19
C THR A 868 24.23 -17.28 -10.47
N GLY A 869 25.14 -16.38 -10.82
CA GLY A 869 26.05 -16.52 -11.96
C GLY A 869 27.20 -17.50 -11.70
N ALA A 870 27.91 -17.88 -12.77
CA ALA A 870 29.00 -18.86 -12.72
C ALA A 870 30.20 -18.44 -11.85
N ASP A 871 30.52 -17.14 -11.78
CA ASP A 871 31.56 -16.57 -10.92
C ASP A 871 31.08 -16.29 -9.47
N LEU A 872 29.81 -16.58 -9.15
CA LEU A 872 29.21 -16.32 -7.83
C LEU A 872 29.31 -14.85 -7.37
N GLY A 873 29.52 -13.92 -8.31
CA GLY A 873 29.73 -12.51 -8.02
C GLY A 873 31.09 -12.18 -7.38
N ARG A 874 32.09 -13.07 -7.46
CA ARG A 874 33.44 -12.84 -6.88
C ARG A 874 34.07 -11.56 -7.41
N GLY A 875 33.84 -11.19 -8.67
CA GLY A 875 34.29 -9.91 -9.21
C GLY A 875 33.81 -8.66 -8.45
N ALA A 876 32.70 -8.73 -7.71
CA ALA A 876 32.21 -7.63 -6.85
C ALA A 876 32.76 -7.68 -5.41
N MET A 877 33.36 -8.79 -4.99
CA MET A 877 33.87 -8.97 -3.64
C MET A 877 35.29 -8.40 -3.52
N SER A 878 35.52 -7.54 -2.53
CA SER A 878 36.88 -7.06 -2.23
C SER A 878 37.73 -8.10 -1.52
N TYR A 879 37.07 -9.11 -0.92
CA TYR A 879 37.69 -10.27 -0.31
C TYR A 879 36.71 -11.44 -0.39
N ALA A 880 37.20 -12.63 -0.73
CA ALA A 880 36.42 -13.86 -0.70
C ALA A 880 37.36 -15.04 -0.44
N ASN A 881 37.14 -15.76 0.65
CA ASN A 881 37.97 -16.91 1.00
C ASN A 881 37.09 -18.12 1.31
N ASP A 882 37.44 -19.29 0.77
CA ASP A 882 36.81 -20.59 1.05
C ASP A 882 35.27 -20.64 0.92
N ILE A 883 34.69 -19.81 0.04
CA ILE A 883 33.25 -19.82 -0.26
C ILE A 883 32.90 -20.76 -1.42
N ALA A 884 31.74 -21.41 -1.33
CA ALA A 884 31.17 -22.31 -2.33
C ALA A 884 29.66 -22.05 -2.53
N PRO A 885 29.08 -22.42 -3.68
CA PRO A 885 27.64 -22.36 -3.87
C PRO A 885 26.94 -23.35 -2.93
N SER A 886 25.82 -22.93 -2.36
CA SER A 886 25.00 -23.78 -1.50
C SER A 886 24.37 -24.91 -2.32
N PRO A 887 24.50 -26.18 -1.89
CA PRO A 887 23.81 -27.29 -2.56
C PRO A 887 22.29 -27.26 -2.33
N ARG A 888 21.81 -26.45 -1.38
CA ARG A 888 20.39 -26.41 -0.96
C ARG A 888 19.56 -25.39 -1.72
N ARG A 889 20.21 -24.30 -2.16
CA ARG A 889 19.54 -23.11 -2.69
C ARG A 889 20.40 -22.45 -3.76
N ARG A 890 19.79 -22.20 -4.92
CA ARG A 890 20.38 -21.34 -5.95
C ARG A 890 20.58 -19.93 -5.39
N GLY A 891 21.76 -19.34 -5.60
CA GLY A 891 22.11 -18.03 -5.04
C GLY A 891 22.47 -18.06 -3.56
N GLY A 892 22.64 -19.25 -2.96
CA GLY A 892 23.18 -19.39 -1.61
C GLY A 892 24.70 -19.55 -1.64
N LEU A 893 25.39 -19.01 -0.63
CA LEU A 893 26.81 -19.21 -0.38
C LEU A 893 27.01 -19.90 0.97
N VAL A 894 27.95 -20.84 1.01
CA VAL A 894 28.39 -21.62 2.19
C VAL A 894 29.91 -21.79 2.16
N CYS A 895 30.50 -22.48 3.15
CA CYS A 895 31.93 -22.75 3.17
C CYS A 895 32.30 -24.06 2.45
N VAL A 896 33.47 -24.10 1.80
CA VAL A 896 33.98 -25.26 1.02
C VAL A 896 34.33 -26.46 1.92
N ALA A 897 34.73 -26.22 3.17
CA ALA A 897 35.21 -27.23 4.11
C ALA A 897 34.67 -26.98 5.53
N ASP A 898 35.02 -27.84 6.50
CA ASP A 898 34.77 -27.65 7.94
C ASP A 898 35.56 -26.47 8.55
N ALA A 899 35.95 -25.48 7.76
CA ALA A 899 36.57 -24.23 8.20
C ALA A 899 35.58 -23.07 8.04
N GLY A 900 35.73 -22.04 8.86
CA GLY A 900 34.96 -20.81 8.70
C GLY A 900 35.42 -20.06 7.45
N CYS A 901 34.48 -19.45 6.74
CA CYS A 901 34.75 -18.69 5.52
C CYS A 901 34.16 -17.29 5.63
N ALA A 902 34.65 -16.37 4.80
CA ALA A 902 34.17 -15.00 4.79
C ALA A 902 34.29 -14.35 3.42
N LEU A 903 33.42 -13.38 3.18
CA LEU A 903 33.48 -12.49 2.02
C LEU A 903 33.26 -11.04 2.47
N ALA A 904 33.76 -10.08 1.70
CA ALA A 904 33.63 -8.66 2.01
C ALA A 904 33.28 -7.81 0.80
N TYR A 905 32.51 -6.75 1.07
CA TYR A 905 32.23 -5.66 0.13
C TYR A 905 32.77 -4.35 0.68
N THR A 906 33.48 -3.60 -0.15
CA THR A 906 34.05 -2.30 0.20
C THR A 906 33.27 -1.18 -0.48
N PHE A 907 32.85 -0.20 0.31
CA PHE A 907 32.29 1.05 -0.16
C PHE A 907 33.19 2.19 0.34
N ALA A 908 33.62 3.08 -0.55
CA ALA A 908 34.35 4.28 -0.17
C ALA A 908 33.75 5.50 -0.86
N SER A 909 33.73 6.64 -0.18
CA SER A 909 33.15 7.86 -0.72
C SER A 909 33.78 9.07 -0.05
N ALA A 910 34.19 10.07 -0.84
CA ALA A 910 34.51 11.39 -0.29
C ALA A 910 33.23 12.18 0.06
N LEU A 911 32.08 11.79 -0.50
CA LEU A 911 30.78 12.28 -0.04
C LEU A 911 30.47 11.62 1.31
N PRO A 912 30.20 12.40 2.37
CA PRO A 912 29.97 11.85 3.70
C PRO A 912 28.82 10.83 3.73
N MET A 913 29.09 9.61 4.22
CA MET A 913 28.07 8.59 4.46
C MET A 913 27.41 8.83 5.82
N THR A 914 26.09 9.02 5.84
CA THR A 914 25.35 9.37 7.08
C THR A 914 24.62 8.18 7.67
N GLU A 915 24.21 7.23 6.84
CA GLU A 915 23.44 6.07 7.24
C GLU A 915 23.68 4.87 6.32
N LEU A 916 23.68 3.67 6.90
CA LEU A 916 23.70 2.40 6.17
C LEU A 916 22.50 1.53 6.58
N ARG A 917 21.80 1.00 5.58
CA ARG A 917 20.71 0.04 5.71
C ARG A 917 21.09 -1.25 5.00
N LEU A 918 20.83 -2.40 5.63
CA LEU A 918 21.07 -3.69 5.01
C LEU A 918 19.96 -4.68 5.29
N ARG A 919 19.74 -5.56 4.32
CA ARG A 919 18.90 -6.75 4.41
C ARG A 919 19.71 -7.96 3.98
N VAL A 920 19.76 -8.99 4.82
CA VAL A 920 20.47 -10.24 4.53
C VAL A 920 19.61 -11.45 4.90
N TYR A 921 19.85 -12.58 4.24
CA TYR A 921 19.11 -13.83 4.47
C TYR A 921 20.06 -14.92 4.95
N PRO A 922 20.36 -14.99 6.26
CA PRO A 922 21.20 -16.05 6.79
C PRO A 922 20.48 -17.41 6.71
N THR A 923 21.21 -18.46 6.36
CA THR A 923 20.74 -19.84 6.38
C THR A 923 21.62 -20.63 7.34
N VAL A 924 21.16 -20.86 8.57
CA VAL A 924 21.99 -21.48 9.62
C VAL A 924 21.30 -22.70 10.21
N TYR A 925 22.03 -23.81 10.32
CA TYR A 925 21.60 -25.00 11.04
C TYR A 925 21.99 -24.91 12.50
N ALA A 926 20.99 -24.88 13.39
CA ALA A 926 21.19 -24.90 14.81
C ALA A 926 21.63 -26.30 15.28
N ASN A 927 22.92 -26.49 15.55
CA ASN A 927 23.47 -27.78 16.00
C ASN A 927 23.79 -27.77 17.51
N PRO A 928 23.01 -28.46 18.37
CA PRO A 928 23.22 -28.46 19.82
C PRO A 928 24.46 -29.25 20.28
N CYS A 929 25.07 -30.06 19.41
CA CYS A 929 26.23 -30.89 19.75
C CYS A 929 27.54 -30.08 19.86
N ARG A 930 27.58 -28.85 19.33
CA ARG A 930 28.74 -27.95 19.41
C ARG A 930 28.56 -26.91 20.53
N LYS A 931 28.69 -27.34 21.79
CA LYS A 931 28.53 -26.45 22.97
C LYS A 931 29.59 -25.35 23.09
N CYS A 932 30.72 -25.43 22.39
CA CYS A 932 31.82 -24.45 22.49
C CYS A 932 31.79 -23.35 21.42
N GLU A 933 31.32 -23.64 20.19
CA GLU A 933 31.08 -22.64 19.13
C GLU A 933 29.88 -23.08 18.26
N PRO A 934 28.68 -22.54 18.48
CA PRO A 934 27.53 -22.82 17.63
C PRO A 934 27.75 -22.25 16.22
N ASN A 935 27.22 -22.94 15.20
CA ASN A 935 27.19 -22.42 13.83
C ASN A 935 26.54 -21.04 13.82
N ALA A 936 27.09 -20.11 13.04
CA ALA A 936 26.56 -18.77 12.94
C ALA A 936 26.82 -18.15 11.57
N ALA A 937 25.94 -17.25 11.16
CA ALA A 937 26.16 -16.33 10.06
C ALA A 937 26.18 -14.91 10.65
N ARG A 938 27.26 -14.17 10.44
CA ARG A 938 27.47 -12.84 11.04
C ARG A 938 27.76 -11.80 9.96
N VAL A 939 27.25 -10.60 10.18
CA VAL A 939 27.62 -9.43 9.38
C VAL A 939 28.36 -8.45 10.28
N ARG A 940 29.58 -8.10 9.88
CA ARG A 940 30.43 -7.14 10.56
C ARG A 940 30.66 -5.91 9.69
N LEU A 941 30.76 -4.76 10.34
CA LEU A 941 30.99 -3.47 9.70
C LEU A 941 32.24 -2.82 10.30
N SER A 942 33.13 -2.37 9.42
CA SER A 942 34.22 -1.45 9.73
C SER A 942 33.98 -0.12 9.04
N THR A 943 34.29 0.97 9.73
CA THR A 943 34.21 2.36 9.21
C THR A 943 35.57 3.06 9.22
N ASP A 944 36.65 2.32 9.51
CA ASP A 944 38.01 2.80 9.70
C ASP A 944 39.02 2.03 8.83
N GLY A 945 38.58 1.62 7.63
CA GLY A 945 39.43 0.91 6.68
C GLY A 945 39.84 -0.51 7.12
N GLY A 946 39.05 -1.15 7.98
CA GLY A 946 39.29 -2.51 8.45
C GLY A 946 40.12 -2.61 9.73
N ALA A 947 40.43 -1.50 10.40
CA ALA A 947 41.17 -1.52 11.67
C ALA A 947 40.30 -2.07 12.82
N THR A 948 39.01 -1.76 12.84
CA THR A 948 38.06 -2.29 13.83
C THR A 948 36.75 -2.77 13.18
N TYR A 949 36.18 -3.84 13.73
CA TYR A 949 34.94 -4.44 13.21
C TYR A 949 33.92 -4.66 14.31
N ARG A 950 32.73 -4.08 14.14
CA ARG A 950 31.56 -4.33 14.99
C ARG A 950 30.60 -5.30 14.32
N THR A 951 30.10 -6.28 15.07
CA THR A 951 29.01 -7.16 14.59
C THR A 951 27.70 -6.38 14.61
N ILE A 952 27.06 -6.25 13.45
CA ILE A 952 25.79 -5.53 13.30
C ILE A 952 24.58 -6.46 13.12
N LEU A 953 24.81 -7.67 12.63
CA LEU A 953 23.83 -8.76 12.56
C LEU A 953 24.50 -10.09 12.87
N ALA A 954 23.77 -11.00 13.50
CA ALA A 954 24.20 -12.37 13.73
C ALA A 954 22.98 -13.29 13.84
N ASP A 955 23.01 -14.41 13.13
CA ASP A 955 22.09 -15.53 13.29
C ASP A 955 22.85 -16.78 13.74
N GLY A 956 22.29 -17.50 14.71
CA GLY A 956 22.82 -18.77 15.22
C GLY A 956 21.97 -19.98 14.82
N GLY A 957 20.95 -19.78 13.97
CA GLY A 957 19.97 -20.79 13.59
C GLY A 957 18.68 -20.71 14.40
N GLY A 958 17.71 -21.54 13.99
CA GLY A 958 16.42 -21.70 14.65
C GLY A 958 16.46 -22.53 15.94
N GLU A 959 15.44 -23.35 16.15
CA GLU A 959 15.41 -24.32 17.24
C GLU A 959 16.48 -25.41 17.07
N ALA A 960 16.87 -26.06 18.16
CA ALA A 960 17.87 -27.11 18.13
C ALA A 960 17.55 -28.17 17.06
N CYS A 961 18.56 -28.50 16.25
CA CYS A 961 18.48 -29.43 15.12
C CYS A 961 17.60 -28.95 13.95
N THR A 962 17.33 -27.65 13.81
CA THR A 962 16.56 -27.09 12.70
C THR A 962 17.34 -26.01 11.94
N TRP A 963 16.91 -25.75 10.71
CA TRP A 963 17.41 -24.63 9.90
C TRP A 963 16.69 -23.34 10.26
N SER A 964 17.36 -22.19 10.12
CA SER A 964 16.67 -20.90 10.03
C SER A 964 15.53 -21.01 9.00
N PRO A 965 14.33 -20.49 9.30
CA PRO A 965 13.23 -20.51 8.35
C PRO A 965 13.63 -19.84 7.04
N ASP A 966 13.25 -20.46 5.92
CA ASP A 966 13.51 -19.91 4.60
C ASP A 966 12.85 -18.55 4.42
N GLY A 967 13.56 -17.61 3.79
CA GLY A 967 13.05 -16.26 3.56
C GLY A 967 13.04 -15.35 4.79
N HIS A 968 13.54 -15.79 5.94
CA HIS A 968 13.68 -14.96 7.12
C HIS A 968 14.80 -13.91 6.93
N ALA A 969 14.41 -12.69 6.60
CA ALA A 969 15.32 -11.57 6.42
C ALA A 969 15.75 -10.97 7.77
N LEU A 970 17.05 -10.73 7.94
CA LEU A 970 17.57 -9.83 8.97
C LEU A 970 17.81 -8.46 8.38
N ILE A 971 17.20 -7.45 8.98
CA ILE A 971 17.28 -6.06 8.55
C ILE A 971 17.97 -5.24 9.63
N ARG A 972 18.87 -4.35 9.21
CA ARG A 972 19.58 -3.46 10.14
C ARG A 972 19.74 -2.08 9.53
N ARG A 973 19.46 -1.07 10.35
CA ARG A 973 19.76 0.34 10.11
C ARG A 973 20.90 0.77 11.03
N VAL A 974 21.87 1.47 10.48
CA VAL A 974 23.07 1.93 11.17
C VAL A 974 23.26 3.41 10.84
N THR A 975 22.82 4.27 11.74
CA THR A 975 23.12 5.71 11.68
C THR A 975 24.52 5.95 12.22
N PHE A 976 25.33 6.75 11.53
CA PHE A 976 26.67 7.08 11.97
C PHE A 976 26.65 8.37 12.80
N ASP A 977 27.18 8.33 14.03
CA ASP A 977 27.27 9.51 14.92
C ASP A 977 28.09 10.66 14.29
N ARG A 978 29.07 10.29 13.47
CA ARG A 978 29.81 11.18 12.58
C ARG A 978 29.82 10.57 11.19
N PRO A 979 29.64 11.37 10.13
CA PRO A 979 29.71 10.85 8.78
C PRO A 979 31.04 10.13 8.52
N VAL A 980 30.97 9.01 7.81
CA VAL A 980 32.14 8.18 7.49
C VAL A 980 32.43 8.23 5.99
N THR A 981 33.67 7.95 5.60
CA THR A 981 34.11 7.94 4.19
C THR A 981 34.37 6.52 3.67
N SER A 982 34.29 5.51 4.54
CA SER A 982 34.43 4.11 4.17
C SER A 982 33.49 3.23 4.98
N ALA A 983 32.97 2.19 4.33
CA ALA A 983 32.20 1.13 4.96
C ALA A 983 32.65 -0.21 4.36
N LEU A 984 33.25 -1.06 5.19
CA LEU A 984 33.65 -2.41 4.83
C LEU A 984 32.72 -3.41 5.52
N LEU A 985 31.92 -4.11 4.72
CA LEU A 985 30.94 -5.09 5.17
C LEU A 985 31.49 -6.51 5.00
N ILE A 986 31.69 -7.23 6.10
CA ILE A 986 32.16 -8.63 6.08
C ILE A 986 31.02 -9.56 6.46
N LEU A 987 30.75 -10.55 5.61
CA LEU A 987 29.85 -11.66 5.88
C LEU A 987 30.70 -12.87 6.30
N GLU A 988 30.65 -13.23 7.58
CA GLU A 988 31.34 -14.38 8.15
C GLU A 988 30.35 -15.54 8.29
N MET A 989 30.78 -16.74 7.88
CA MET A 989 29.98 -17.96 7.94
C MET A 989 30.70 -19.01 8.78
N GLY A 990 29.92 -19.74 9.59
CA GLY A 990 30.37 -20.92 10.32
C GLY A 990 30.78 -22.07 9.38
N GLN A 991 31.26 -23.16 9.96
CA GLN A 991 31.93 -24.23 9.23
C GLN A 991 30.99 -25.04 8.29
N GLY A 992 31.50 -25.42 7.12
CA GLY A 992 30.86 -26.33 6.16
C GLY A 992 29.63 -25.76 5.46
N ASP A 993 28.67 -26.64 5.15
CA ASP A 993 27.39 -26.28 4.50
C ASP A 993 26.31 -25.83 5.50
N GLN A 994 26.63 -25.78 6.80
CA GLN A 994 25.68 -25.59 7.90
C GLN A 994 25.40 -24.13 8.25
N ALA A 995 26.16 -23.20 7.66
CA ALA A 995 25.93 -21.77 7.78
C ALA A 995 26.20 -21.11 6.43
N GLY A 996 25.35 -20.17 6.06
CA GLY A 996 25.43 -19.51 4.78
C GLY A 996 24.61 -18.23 4.73
N PHE A 997 24.68 -17.57 3.58
CA PHE A 997 23.79 -16.48 3.23
C PHE A 997 23.12 -16.79 1.90
N LEU A 998 21.91 -16.26 1.72
CA LEU A 998 21.18 -16.27 0.48
C LEU A 998 21.11 -14.85 -0.09
N ALA A 999 21.50 -14.70 -1.35
CA ALA A 999 21.15 -13.55 -2.17
C ALA A 999 20.15 -14.06 -3.21
N PRO A 1000 18.85 -14.07 -2.89
CA PRO A 1000 17.87 -14.59 -3.83
C PRO A 1000 17.85 -13.65 -5.04
N SER A 1001 18.13 -14.16 -6.24
CA SER A 1001 17.92 -13.40 -7.48
C SER A 1001 16.45 -13.38 -7.91
N TRP A 1002 15.55 -13.83 -7.03
CA TRP A 1002 14.15 -14.06 -7.31
C TRP A 1002 13.36 -13.06 -6.48
N ASN A 1003 12.57 -12.24 -7.17
CA ASN A 1003 11.57 -11.34 -6.62
C ASN A 1003 12.09 -10.07 -5.89
N VAL A 1004 11.22 -9.44 -5.08
CA VAL A 1004 11.44 -8.20 -4.32
C VAL A 1004 12.27 -8.39 -3.04
N ASP A 1005 12.70 -9.63 -2.79
CA ASP A 1005 13.35 -10.08 -1.56
C ASP A 1005 14.88 -10.11 -1.66
N ALA A 1006 15.47 -9.25 -2.50
CA ALA A 1006 16.92 -9.24 -2.70
C ALA A 1006 17.67 -8.89 -1.39
N MET A 1007 18.79 -9.58 -1.15
CA MET A 1007 19.81 -9.06 -0.23
C MET A 1007 20.27 -7.71 -0.77
N PHE A 1008 20.40 -6.71 0.10
CA PHE A 1008 20.91 -5.41 -0.31
C PHE A 1008 21.66 -4.68 0.79
N VAL A 1009 22.47 -3.72 0.35
CA VAL A 1009 23.10 -2.67 1.14
C VAL A 1009 22.72 -1.34 0.52
N GLU A 1010 22.26 -0.40 1.34
CA GLU A 1010 21.87 0.94 0.93
C GLU A 1010 22.58 1.95 1.83
N ILE A 1011 23.17 2.99 1.25
CA ILE A 1011 23.97 3.99 1.96
C ILE A 1011 23.50 5.38 1.52
N ASP A 1012 23.09 6.20 2.48
CA ASP A 1012 22.77 7.61 2.24
C ASP A 1012 24.06 8.44 2.23
N LEU A 1013 24.21 9.29 1.21
CA LEU A 1013 25.37 10.13 0.94
C LEU A 1013 24.96 11.61 0.99
N ASP A 1014 25.83 12.45 1.52
CA ASP A 1014 25.68 13.90 1.48
C ASP A 1014 26.36 14.46 0.22
N ALA A 1015 25.55 14.75 -0.81
CA ALA A 1015 26.02 15.24 -2.10
C ALA A 1015 26.08 16.78 -2.19
N ARG A 1016 25.91 17.51 -1.08
CA ARG A 1016 25.92 18.98 -1.06
C ARG A 1016 27.23 19.61 -1.52
N GLN A 1017 28.33 18.86 -1.45
CA GLN A 1017 29.66 19.32 -1.87
C GLN A 1017 29.94 19.09 -3.36
N LEU A 1018 29.07 18.36 -4.08
CA LEU A 1018 29.22 18.20 -5.53
C LEU A 1018 28.78 19.48 -6.26
N PRO A 1019 29.57 19.97 -7.23
CA PRO A 1019 29.18 21.13 -8.01
C PRO A 1019 27.94 20.81 -8.85
N PRO A 1020 26.97 21.75 -8.96
CA PRO A 1020 25.84 21.57 -9.85
C PRO A 1020 26.31 21.51 -11.30
N VAL A 1021 25.66 20.64 -12.09
CA VAL A 1021 25.85 20.54 -13.53
C VAL A 1021 24.56 20.99 -14.19
N SER A 1022 24.68 21.80 -15.25
CA SER A 1022 23.54 22.27 -16.05
C SER A 1022 23.64 21.75 -17.47
N LEU A 1023 22.51 21.46 -18.08
CA LEU A 1023 22.43 20.96 -19.46
C LEU A 1023 22.32 22.12 -20.43
N SER A 1024 22.97 21.98 -21.59
CA SER A 1024 22.87 22.98 -22.66
C SER A 1024 21.63 22.78 -23.56
N GLY A 1025 21.02 21.58 -23.52
CA GLY A 1025 19.87 21.23 -24.34
C GLY A 1025 19.26 19.86 -24.02
N PRO A 1026 18.35 19.35 -24.87
CA PRO A 1026 17.66 18.05 -24.70
C PRO A 1026 18.54 16.83 -25.03
N GLN A 1027 19.73 17.05 -25.56
CA GLN A 1027 20.77 16.06 -25.76
C GLN A 1027 22.02 16.54 -25.01
N ALA A 1028 22.71 15.61 -24.35
CA ALA A 1028 24.01 15.88 -23.77
C ALA A 1028 25.07 14.93 -24.33
N ALA A 1029 26.21 15.50 -24.68
CA ALA A 1029 27.41 14.70 -24.91
C ALA A 1029 27.92 14.24 -23.54
N VAL A 1030 28.01 12.92 -23.34
CA VAL A 1030 28.48 12.34 -22.09
C VAL A 1030 29.69 11.47 -22.38
N SER A 1031 30.79 11.75 -21.69
CA SER A 1031 32.01 10.95 -21.80
C SER A 1031 32.65 10.69 -20.44
N LEU A 1032 33.33 9.56 -20.34
CA LEU A 1032 34.10 9.13 -19.19
C LEU A 1032 35.57 9.55 -19.40
N ILE A 1033 36.03 10.50 -18.58
CA ILE A 1033 37.41 11.01 -18.59
C ILE A 1033 38.23 10.08 -17.69
N ASP A 1034 39.04 9.22 -18.31
CA ASP A 1034 39.80 8.12 -17.67
C ASP A 1034 38.91 6.97 -17.17
N GLY A 1035 38.65 6.01 -18.07
CA GLY A 1035 37.65 4.97 -17.84
C GLY A 1035 37.98 3.98 -16.72
N GLY A 1036 39.26 3.75 -16.44
CA GLY A 1036 39.69 2.79 -15.42
C GLY A 1036 38.96 1.45 -15.52
N GLU A 1037 38.46 0.95 -14.38
CA GLU A 1037 37.62 -0.25 -14.31
C GLU A 1037 36.11 0.05 -14.43
N ASN A 1038 35.70 1.29 -14.73
CA ASN A 1038 34.28 1.61 -14.81
C ASN A 1038 33.60 0.91 -15.99
N ASP A 1039 32.45 0.32 -15.69
CA ASP A 1039 31.50 -0.23 -16.65
C ASP A 1039 30.11 0.16 -16.16
N LEU A 1040 29.55 1.20 -16.78
CA LEU A 1040 28.44 1.98 -16.24
C LEU A 1040 27.35 2.18 -17.30
N ALA A 1041 26.09 2.01 -16.89
CA ALA A 1041 24.98 2.69 -17.52
C ALA A 1041 24.76 4.03 -16.82
N VAL A 1042 24.92 5.12 -17.58
CA VAL A 1042 24.78 6.49 -17.09
C VAL A 1042 23.40 7.02 -17.46
N PHE A 1043 22.70 7.52 -16.46
CA PHE A 1043 21.42 8.22 -16.58
C PHE A 1043 21.59 9.65 -16.15
N VAL A 1044 21.03 10.56 -16.92
CA VAL A 1044 21.12 12.00 -16.71
C VAL A 1044 19.70 12.54 -16.77
N ARG A 1045 19.29 13.27 -15.73
CA ARG A 1045 17.93 13.80 -15.59
C ARG A 1045 17.97 15.25 -15.14
N SER A 1046 17.03 16.06 -15.64
CA SER A 1046 16.77 17.41 -15.13
C SER A 1046 16.02 17.36 -13.78
N GLY A 1047 16.47 18.19 -12.83
CA GLY A 1047 15.88 18.28 -11.50
C GLY A 1047 16.32 17.17 -10.54
N PRO A 1048 15.88 17.21 -9.26
CA PRO A 1048 16.28 16.25 -8.24
C PRO A 1048 15.73 14.85 -8.54
N TRP A 1049 16.56 13.83 -8.30
CA TRP A 1049 16.07 12.46 -8.28
C TRP A 1049 15.28 12.25 -6.98
N PRO A 1050 13.97 11.98 -7.05
CA PRO A 1050 13.18 11.82 -5.83
C PRO A 1050 13.63 10.56 -5.10
N ILE A 1051 14.05 10.72 -3.86
CA ILE A 1051 14.42 9.63 -2.96
C ILE A 1051 13.33 9.53 -1.88
N SER A 1052 12.61 8.40 -1.84
CA SER A 1052 11.59 8.18 -0.80
C SER A 1052 12.18 7.44 0.39
N HIS A 1053 11.80 7.87 1.59
CA HIS A 1053 12.09 7.16 2.84
C HIS A 1053 10.96 6.21 3.26
N ARG A 1054 9.79 6.23 2.59
CA ARG A 1054 8.64 5.39 2.98
C ARG A 1054 8.81 3.92 2.54
N THR A 1055 9.69 3.69 1.58
CA THR A 1055 10.14 2.36 1.15
C THR A 1055 11.29 1.82 2.01
N ASP A 1056 11.88 2.65 2.88
CA ASP A 1056 12.98 2.22 3.74
C ASP A 1056 12.50 1.10 4.70
N PRO A 1057 13.31 0.07 4.93
CA PRO A 1057 12.97 -0.96 5.90
C PRO A 1057 12.84 -0.36 7.31
N ALA A 1058 11.67 -0.52 7.93
CA ALA A 1058 11.41 0.05 9.24
C ALA A 1058 12.15 -0.69 10.37
N LEU A 1059 12.60 0.07 11.38
CA LEU A 1059 13.17 -0.46 12.62
C LEU A 1059 12.05 -1.05 13.49
N SER A 1060 12.26 -2.27 14.00
CA SER A 1060 11.59 -2.65 15.24
C SER A 1060 12.20 -1.83 16.38
N ILE A 1061 11.40 -0.96 17.02
CA ILE A 1061 11.81 -0.10 18.15
C ILE A 1061 12.35 -0.93 19.34
N PHE A 1062 12.10 -2.24 19.34
CA PHE A 1062 12.60 -3.21 20.31
C PHE A 1062 12.96 -4.50 19.58
N THR A 1063 14.14 -5.09 19.83
CA THR A 1063 14.49 -6.41 19.30
C THR A 1063 13.87 -7.52 20.17
N PRO A 1064 13.44 -8.66 19.58
CA PRO A 1064 12.66 -9.67 20.32
C PRO A 1064 13.42 -10.26 21.52
N ARG A 1065 14.75 -10.31 21.42
CA ARG A 1065 15.62 -10.90 22.45
C ARG A 1065 15.71 -10.10 23.76
N SER A 1066 15.31 -8.83 23.79
CA SER A 1066 15.46 -7.99 25.00
C SER A 1066 14.25 -7.99 25.93
N LEU A 1067 13.08 -8.48 25.49
CA LEU A 1067 11.84 -8.46 26.30
C LEU A 1067 11.46 -9.83 26.88
N ILE A 1068 12.02 -10.92 26.35
CA ILE A 1068 11.71 -12.30 26.77
C ILE A 1068 12.79 -12.88 27.72
N ARG A 1069 13.88 -12.14 27.97
CA ARG A 1069 14.90 -12.49 28.97
C ARG A 1069 14.72 -11.75 30.29
#